data_AF-A0A8C5ZVE8-F1
#
_entry.id   AF-A0A8C5ZVE8-F1
#
_cell.length_a   1.000
_cell.length_b   1.000
_cell.length_c   1.000
_cell.angle_alpha   90.00
_cell.angle_beta   90.00
_cell.angle_gamma   90.00
#
_symmetry.space_group_name_H-M   'P 1'
#
loop_
_entity.id
_entity.type
_entity.pdbx_description
1 polymer ?
#
loop_
_entity_poly.entity_id
_entity_poly.type
_entity_poly.pdbx_seq_one_letter_code
_entity_poly.pdbx_strand_id
1 'polypeptide(L)'
;GDSSTDTEKEEEEEEEEEDEKVQKDLTYAIVPTINIQDERFVDLSETPAFICLNELHAMGKIPGTRMAELKAKYTLLHDTVMSTQESEVQLLQNAKNFTEQIQQQQFHLQQADSFPDAFSTEVSKMREQLLKYQNEYNAVKEREYHNQYRLNSLREEKDLMLKEFEKIPKPGEMEKKMRILRDSTEELRKEIMQKKLEIKNLREDLTFKQKQLVKEQKELEELLEHQVVLKDEVVYHQTVPVQIVKEIEKMARRKVEMEKINIILELEVRELNDSLKKIENKISAVVEEKEDVMKEVEGKRTLLEVKEREYNQLVKLLELARENEATSLSEKGILDLNIRNNVIDKQNYHDEFSHKQREKERDIRNLKKMEMLLKVSSDSLTQTQAMYKRLQLEIEAIPKDDSVLPERRKELHREVEVAKRNLVQQKVLSEAELKLVEKQVIEENKLLKEQEHFRELLFHLVRMTQIKIDEKDQKSKDFLKAQQKYNNIVKEIKAKDLEIRIYRKKKREIYRRLREFAKLYDTIRNERNKFVNLLHKAHQKVNEIKERHKMSLNELEILRNSAITQDRKLQNSVLKHANNVTIRESMQNDVCKILSKLQEMKEKKETQLTSMDRLANTITTIEEEMVRLRKKYEKAVQRRNESGVQLIEREEEVCIFYEKINIQEKLKLNGETEIHVLEEKIRFLKLKIAEKQRQISVTKKLLPVKSALDADLAVLQIQFAQCTDRIRDLEKQFINPGDKNRIRLLRGKDLTEAEMIKKLDELELQLAKKEEKLLEKDFIFEQVSRLTDRLCSKTEACKQDTLLLAKKMNGYQKRIKDVTEKMMALVAELSMKQALTIELQKEVKEKEEFIFYCNSRLEKGLPLNKDIEREWMKVLRDEQMYEMALAEKFRELQERDNQLLPNGIYTSAEQRPNAYIPEADATLPVPKPYGALAPFKPSEPGANMRHIRKPVIKPIEI
;
A
#
# COMPACT_ATOMS: atom_id res chain seq x y z
N GLY A 1 -66.56 -33.29 12.25
CA GLY A 1 -68.01 -33.13 12.47
C GLY A 1 -68.38 -34.03 13.62
N ASP A 2 -69.52 -33.77 14.23
CA ASP A 2 -70.13 -34.61 15.28
C ASP A 2 -69.30 -34.72 16.58
N SER A 3 -69.85 -35.27 17.67
CA SER A 3 -70.85 -34.61 18.56
C SER A 3 -71.13 -35.50 19.79
N SER A 4 -71.73 -34.89 20.83
CA SER A 4 -72.57 -35.52 21.87
C SER A 4 -71.94 -36.21 23.09
N THR A 5 -72.80 -36.33 24.11
CA THR A 5 -72.76 -37.14 25.35
C THR A 5 -71.89 -36.69 26.54
N ASP A 6 -72.46 -36.97 27.72
CA ASP A 6 -72.06 -36.53 29.07
C ASP A 6 -71.36 -37.65 29.88
N THR A 7 -71.21 -37.42 31.19
CA THR A 7 -71.06 -38.38 32.32
C THR A 7 -69.72 -39.09 32.60
N GLU A 8 -69.08 -38.61 33.68
CA GLU A 8 -68.67 -39.33 34.91
C GLU A 8 -67.52 -40.36 34.97
N LYS A 9 -67.01 -40.52 36.21
CA LYS A 9 -66.01 -41.46 36.78
C LYS A 9 -64.52 -41.11 36.63
N GLU A 10 -63.64 -41.15 37.63
CA GLU A 10 -63.45 -41.91 38.91
C GLU A 10 -62.42 -43.07 38.81
N GLU A 11 -61.69 -43.30 39.93
CA GLU A 11 -60.60 -44.28 40.18
C GLU A 11 -59.27 -43.96 39.42
N GLU A 12 -58.06 -43.90 40.02
CA GLU A 12 -57.31 -44.77 40.98
C GLU A 12 -56.74 -46.03 40.29
N GLU A 13 -55.49 -46.50 40.46
CA GLU A 13 -54.30 -46.06 41.25
C GLU A 13 -52.98 -46.71 40.70
N GLU A 14 -51.79 -46.46 41.31
CA GLU A 14 -50.50 -47.21 41.21
C GLU A 14 -49.76 -47.29 39.81
N GLU A 15 -48.44 -47.46 39.62
CA GLU A 15 -47.16 -47.53 40.41
C GLU A 15 -46.16 -46.50 39.76
N GLU A 16 -45.31 -45.70 40.44
CA GLU A 16 -44.02 -45.93 41.17
C GLU A 16 -42.74 -46.26 40.33
N GLU A 17 -41.58 -45.76 40.83
CA GLU A 17 -40.17 -45.86 40.33
C GLU A 17 -39.85 -45.30 38.90
N GLU A 18 -38.72 -44.68 38.55
CA GLU A 18 -37.51 -44.07 39.19
C GLU A 18 -36.94 -43.05 38.13
N ASP A 19 -35.93 -42.17 38.30
CA ASP A 19 -34.81 -41.97 39.25
C ASP A 19 -34.49 -40.44 39.38
N GLU A 20 -33.58 -40.08 40.28
CA GLU A 20 -33.14 -38.73 40.68
C GLU A 20 -32.25 -37.94 39.66
N LYS A 21 -31.80 -36.76 40.13
CA LYS A 21 -30.58 -35.99 39.71
C LYS A 21 -30.69 -35.01 38.53
N VAL A 22 -31.21 -33.80 38.81
CA VAL A 22 -30.38 -32.58 38.60
C VAL A 22 -30.57 -31.63 39.79
N GLN A 23 -29.59 -31.58 40.69
CA GLN A 23 -29.47 -30.52 41.69
C GLN A 23 -27.99 -30.11 41.78
N LYS A 24 -27.74 -28.79 41.86
CA LYS A 24 -26.45 -28.09 41.67
C LYS A 24 -26.06 -27.90 40.20
N ASP A 25 -26.31 -26.69 39.71
CA ASP A 25 -25.31 -25.97 38.89
C ASP A 25 -25.44 -24.45 39.12
N LEU A 26 -24.93 -24.01 40.27
CA LEU A 26 -24.66 -22.59 40.56
C LEU A 26 -23.14 -22.43 40.59
N THR A 27 -22.58 -22.01 39.47
CA THR A 27 -21.13 -21.82 39.30
C THR A 27 -20.64 -20.59 40.06
N TYR A 28 -20.39 -20.75 41.36
CA TYR A 28 -19.64 -19.78 42.15
C TYR A 28 -18.23 -19.61 41.56
N ALA A 29 -17.90 -18.40 41.12
CA ALA A 29 -16.55 -18.07 40.68
C ALA A 29 -15.60 -18.14 41.90
N ILE A 30 -14.73 -19.16 41.92
CA ILE A 30 -13.78 -19.37 43.02
C ILE A 30 -12.75 -18.24 43.02
N VAL A 31 -12.78 -17.42 44.07
CA VAL A 31 -11.79 -16.35 44.28
C VAL A 31 -10.40 -16.97 44.51
N PRO A 32 -9.35 -16.53 43.78
CA PRO A 32 -7.98 -16.95 44.05
C PRO A 32 -7.60 -16.62 45.50
N THR A 33 -7.40 -17.66 46.32
CA THR A 33 -6.98 -17.50 47.72
C THR A 33 -5.48 -17.24 47.77
N ILE A 34 -5.10 -16.01 47.40
CA ILE A 34 -3.70 -15.56 47.43
C ILE A 34 -3.34 -15.26 48.88
N ASN A 35 -2.68 -16.23 49.53
CA ASN A 35 -2.17 -16.12 50.88
C ASN A 35 -0.84 -15.33 50.91
N ILE A 36 -0.90 -14.03 50.62
CA ILE A 36 0.23 -13.11 50.90
C ILE A 36 0.30 -12.94 52.42
N GLN A 37 1.33 -13.54 53.01
CA GLN A 37 1.73 -13.26 54.38
C GLN A 37 2.58 -11.97 54.42
N ASP A 38 2.70 -11.36 55.60
CA ASP A 38 3.13 -9.97 55.76
C ASP A 38 4.61 -9.69 55.40
N GLU A 39 4.87 -9.28 54.16
CA GLU A 39 6.10 -8.51 53.81
C GLU A 39 5.97 -7.01 54.14
N ARG A 40 4.86 -6.57 54.76
CA ARG A 40 4.58 -5.15 55.09
C ARG A 40 5.47 -4.56 56.19
N PHE A 41 6.29 -5.38 56.85
CA PHE A 41 7.12 -5.01 58.00
C PHE A 41 8.58 -5.44 57.85
N VAL A 42 9.12 -5.43 56.63
CA VAL A 42 10.57 -5.59 56.41
C VAL A 42 11.27 -4.27 56.74
N ASP A 43 12.20 -4.29 57.71
CA ASP A 43 13.03 -3.11 57.98
C ASP A 43 13.96 -2.85 56.77
N LEU A 44 13.81 -1.66 56.17
CA LEU A 44 14.58 -1.24 55.00
C LEU A 44 16.10 -1.39 55.19
N SER A 45 16.59 -1.25 56.42
CA SER A 45 18.03 -1.35 56.74
C SER A 45 18.59 -2.77 56.65
N GLU A 46 17.75 -3.80 56.80
CA GLU A 46 18.11 -5.22 56.69
C GLU A 46 17.96 -5.77 55.26
N THR A 47 17.37 -4.99 54.33
CA THR A 47 17.20 -5.45 52.94
C THR A 47 18.56 -5.72 52.27
N PRO A 48 18.70 -6.80 51.46
CA PRO A 48 19.96 -7.12 50.78
C PRO A 48 20.53 -5.97 49.93
N ALA A 49 19.65 -5.14 49.36
CA ALA A 49 20.05 -3.94 48.63
C ALA A 49 20.77 -2.91 49.52
N PHE A 50 20.28 -2.66 50.74
CA PHE A 50 20.92 -1.75 51.70
C PHE A 50 22.23 -2.33 52.23
N ILE A 51 22.29 -3.65 52.46
CA ILE A 51 23.51 -4.36 52.89
C ILE A 51 24.59 -4.27 51.81
N CYS A 52 24.30 -4.66 50.56
CA CYS A 52 25.27 -4.56 49.46
C CYS A 52 25.72 -3.12 49.19
N LEU A 53 24.85 -2.11 49.37
CA LEU A 53 25.24 -0.70 49.26
C LEU A 53 26.19 -0.27 50.40
N ASN A 54 26.01 -0.78 51.62
CA ASN A 54 26.98 -0.58 52.72
C ASN A 54 28.33 -1.23 52.40
N GLU A 55 28.32 -2.49 51.95
CA GLU A 55 29.55 -3.25 51.62
C GLU A 55 30.35 -2.60 50.50
N LEU A 56 29.68 -2.14 49.43
CA LEU A 56 30.34 -1.43 48.32
C LEU A 56 30.95 -0.10 48.77
N HIS A 57 30.37 0.57 49.77
CA HIS A 57 30.96 1.76 50.36
C HIS A 57 32.15 1.41 51.28
N ALA A 58 32.04 0.36 52.10
CA ALA A 58 33.14 -0.13 52.94
C ALA A 58 34.34 -0.64 52.13
N MET A 59 34.10 -1.22 50.93
CA MET A 59 35.14 -1.55 49.95
C MET A 59 35.73 -0.32 49.22
N GLY A 60 35.29 0.90 49.53
CA GLY A 60 35.74 2.13 48.87
C GLY A 60 35.30 2.28 47.40
N LYS A 61 34.43 1.39 46.90
CA LYS A 61 34.02 1.36 45.47
C LYS A 61 32.99 2.43 45.12
N ILE A 62 32.24 2.95 46.10
CA ILE A 62 31.32 4.08 45.93
C ILE A 62 31.55 5.16 47.00
N PRO A 63 31.50 6.46 46.64
CA PRO A 63 31.53 7.55 47.62
C PRO A 63 30.23 7.61 48.41
N GLY A 64 30.30 8.02 49.69
CA GLY A 64 29.16 7.99 50.61
C GLY A 64 27.94 8.81 50.16
N THR A 65 28.16 9.92 49.44
CA THR A 65 27.09 10.70 48.79
C THR A 65 26.30 9.87 47.79
N ARG A 66 26.97 9.08 46.95
CA ARG A 66 26.30 8.21 45.97
C ARG A 66 25.62 7.01 46.62
N MET A 67 26.16 6.49 47.73
CA MET A 67 25.45 5.51 48.55
C MET A 67 24.14 6.09 49.10
N ALA A 68 24.16 7.32 49.63
CA ALA A 68 22.98 7.99 50.16
C ALA A 68 21.92 8.25 49.07
N GLU A 69 22.32 8.73 47.89
CA GLU A 69 21.42 8.88 46.73
C GLU A 69 20.74 7.56 46.32
N LEU A 70 21.49 6.46 46.27
CA LEU A 70 20.97 5.15 45.86
C LEU A 70 20.04 4.56 46.93
N LYS A 71 20.36 4.73 48.21
CA LYS A 71 19.46 4.37 49.32
C LYS A 71 18.16 5.16 49.28
N ALA A 72 18.22 6.49 49.13
CA ALA A 72 17.03 7.34 49.03
C ALA A 72 16.13 6.96 47.83
N LYS A 73 16.73 6.57 46.69
CA LYS A 73 15.97 6.07 45.53
C LYS A 73 15.35 4.69 45.77
N TYR A 74 16.01 3.81 46.51
CA TYR A 74 15.45 2.51 46.88
C TYR A 74 14.29 2.65 47.89
N THR A 75 14.43 3.53 48.89
CA THR A 75 13.34 3.90 49.80
C THR A 75 12.14 4.44 49.03
N LEU A 76 12.33 5.43 48.15
CA LEU A 76 11.24 5.98 47.32
C LEU A 76 10.56 4.91 46.44
N LEU A 77 11.31 3.92 45.93
CA LEU A 77 10.77 2.81 45.16
C LEU A 77 9.94 1.86 46.06
N HIS A 78 10.42 1.56 47.27
CA HIS A 78 9.66 0.77 48.24
C HIS A 78 8.38 1.49 48.68
N ASP A 79 8.47 2.77 49.05
CA ASP A 79 7.33 3.60 49.46
C ASP A 79 6.24 3.66 48.38
N THR A 80 6.62 3.74 47.10
CA THR A 80 5.68 3.73 45.96
C THR A 80 5.08 2.35 45.69
N VAL A 81 5.83 1.26 45.91
CA VAL A 81 5.28 -0.11 45.86
C VAL A 81 4.30 -0.36 47.02
N MET A 82 4.63 0.07 48.24
CA MET A 82 3.73 -0.02 49.39
C MET A 82 2.44 0.79 49.16
N SER A 83 2.56 2.03 48.69
CA SER A 83 1.41 2.89 48.38
C SER A 83 0.51 2.31 47.27
N THR A 84 1.08 1.68 46.24
CA THR A 84 0.28 1.01 45.20
C THR A 84 -0.41 -0.24 45.72
N GLN A 85 0.26 -1.09 46.52
CA GLN A 85 -0.37 -2.24 47.18
C GLN A 85 -1.49 -1.82 48.15
N GLU A 86 -1.32 -0.75 48.92
CA GLU A 86 -2.38 -0.18 49.76
C GLU A 86 -3.57 0.29 48.93
N SER A 87 -3.33 0.95 47.78
CA SER A 87 -4.40 1.39 46.88
C SER A 87 -5.14 0.21 46.24
N GLU A 88 -4.44 -0.87 45.88
CA GLU A 88 -5.02 -2.10 45.34
C GLU A 88 -5.89 -2.79 46.40
N VAL A 89 -5.41 -2.90 47.65
CA VAL A 89 -6.17 -3.44 48.78
C VAL A 89 -7.41 -2.61 49.08
N GLN A 90 -7.31 -1.27 49.04
CA GLN A 90 -8.48 -0.40 49.18
C GLN A 90 -9.49 -0.57 48.03
N LEU A 91 -9.02 -0.72 46.79
CA LEU A 91 -9.88 -0.99 45.63
C LEU A 91 -10.56 -2.36 45.70
N LEU A 92 -9.86 -3.40 46.19
CA LEU A 92 -10.43 -4.72 46.44
C LEU A 92 -11.44 -4.71 47.61
N GLN A 93 -11.18 -3.92 48.66
CA GLN A 93 -12.12 -3.71 49.76
C GLN A 93 -13.39 -3.00 49.25
N ASN A 94 -13.24 -1.96 48.44
CA ASN A 94 -14.36 -1.26 47.80
C ASN A 94 -15.11 -2.18 46.83
N ALA A 95 -14.43 -3.01 46.04
CA ALA A 95 -15.06 -3.99 45.16
C ALA A 95 -15.91 -5.01 45.94
N LYS A 96 -15.43 -5.49 47.11
CA LYS A 96 -16.23 -6.32 48.02
C LYS A 96 -17.46 -5.57 48.54
N ASN A 97 -17.27 -4.36 49.07
CA ASN A 97 -18.36 -3.53 49.59
C ASN A 97 -19.44 -3.24 48.52
N PHE A 98 -19.05 -2.95 47.29
CA PHE A 98 -19.99 -2.76 46.17
C PHE A 98 -20.63 -4.07 45.72
N THR A 99 -19.92 -5.20 45.79
CA THR A 99 -20.50 -6.52 45.50
C THR A 99 -21.55 -6.90 46.55
N GLU A 100 -21.29 -6.64 47.84
CA GLU A 100 -22.27 -6.84 48.91
C GLU A 100 -23.48 -5.89 48.76
N GLN A 101 -23.27 -4.62 48.40
CA GLN A 101 -24.36 -3.70 48.09
C GLN A 101 -25.19 -4.14 46.89
N ILE A 102 -24.56 -4.65 45.82
CA ILE A 102 -25.26 -5.21 44.66
C ILE A 102 -26.02 -6.47 45.05
N GLN A 103 -25.45 -7.36 45.88
CA GLN A 103 -26.15 -8.55 46.37
C GLN A 103 -27.33 -8.20 47.29
N GLN A 104 -27.21 -7.17 48.14
CA GLN A 104 -28.32 -6.65 48.95
C GLN A 104 -29.41 -6.01 48.09
N GLN A 105 -29.04 -5.24 47.07
CA GLN A 105 -29.99 -4.67 46.11
C GLN A 105 -30.68 -5.75 45.25
N GLN A 106 -29.94 -6.78 44.83
CA GLN A 106 -30.50 -7.95 44.14
C GLN A 106 -31.40 -8.79 45.05
N PHE A 107 -31.07 -8.95 46.33
CA PHE A 107 -31.92 -9.62 47.30
C PHE A 107 -33.20 -8.83 47.58
N HIS A 108 -33.13 -7.50 47.69
CA HIS A 108 -34.31 -6.64 47.83
C HIS A 108 -35.16 -6.58 46.56
N LEU A 109 -34.56 -6.61 45.37
CA LEU A 109 -35.29 -6.80 44.11
C LEU A 109 -35.96 -8.17 44.06
N GLN A 110 -35.24 -9.26 44.37
CA GLN A 110 -35.82 -10.60 44.43
C GLN A 110 -36.92 -10.73 45.49
N GLN A 111 -36.86 -10.02 46.63
CA GLN A 111 -37.96 -9.95 47.59
C GLN A 111 -39.15 -9.10 47.10
N ALA A 112 -38.94 -8.14 46.21
CA ALA A 112 -40.02 -7.38 45.57
C ALA A 112 -40.66 -8.17 44.41
N ASP A 113 -39.86 -8.90 43.64
CA ASP A 113 -40.29 -9.76 42.54
C ASP A 113 -40.95 -11.06 43.03
N SER A 114 -40.48 -11.62 44.16
CA SER A 114 -41.13 -12.76 44.84
C SER A 114 -42.25 -12.34 45.81
N PHE A 115 -43.06 -11.37 45.39
CA PHE A 115 -44.34 -11.12 46.04
C PHE A 115 -45.26 -12.35 45.81
N PRO A 116 -45.79 -13.00 46.85
CA PRO A 116 -46.38 -14.33 46.69
C PRO A 116 -47.79 -14.29 46.06
N ASP A 117 -47.88 -14.64 44.77
CA ASP A 117 -49.13 -14.83 44.01
C ASP A 117 -50.09 -15.89 44.61
N ALA A 118 -49.65 -16.66 45.60
CA ALA A 118 -50.41 -17.77 46.19
C ALA A 118 -51.61 -17.35 47.07
N PHE A 119 -51.73 -16.08 47.50
CA PHE A 119 -52.80 -15.66 48.44
C PHE A 119 -53.47 -14.32 48.05
N SER A 120 -54.50 -14.40 47.19
CA SER A 120 -55.29 -13.22 46.80
C SER A 120 -56.28 -12.77 47.90
N THR A 121 -55.77 -12.17 48.98
CA THR A 121 -56.63 -11.44 49.93
C THR A 121 -57.23 -10.18 49.28
N GLU A 122 -58.38 -9.72 49.77
CA GLU A 122 -59.05 -8.53 49.22
C GLU A 122 -58.16 -7.27 49.28
N VAL A 123 -57.30 -7.18 50.30
CA VAL A 123 -56.32 -6.08 50.45
C VAL A 123 -55.36 -6.01 49.27
N SER A 124 -54.93 -7.17 48.71
CA SER A 124 -54.09 -7.21 47.51
C SER A 124 -54.83 -6.70 46.28
N LYS A 125 -56.08 -7.14 46.07
CA LYS A 125 -56.93 -6.68 44.94
C LYS A 125 -57.24 -5.18 45.02
N MET A 126 -57.53 -4.67 46.23
CA MET A 126 -57.75 -3.24 46.47
C MET A 126 -56.47 -2.41 46.24
N ARG A 127 -55.29 -2.94 46.61
CA ARG A 127 -54.00 -2.29 46.29
C ARG A 127 -53.70 -2.28 44.80
N GLU A 128 -53.99 -3.36 44.08
CA GLU A 128 -53.81 -3.44 42.63
C GLU A 128 -54.71 -2.43 41.89
N GLN A 129 -55.99 -2.34 42.29
CA GLN A 129 -56.93 -1.34 41.75
C GLN A 129 -56.49 0.09 42.07
N LEU A 130 -56.06 0.36 43.31
CA LEU A 130 -55.57 1.69 43.72
C LEU A 130 -54.32 2.06 42.92
N LEU A 131 -53.38 1.13 42.72
CA LEU A 131 -52.18 1.36 41.90
C LEU A 131 -52.52 1.61 40.43
N LYS A 132 -53.50 0.88 39.86
CA LYS A 132 -54.02 1.14 38.50
C LYS A 132 -54.60 2.54 38.38
N TYR A 133 -55.53 2.94 39.26
CA TYR A 133 -56.10 4.29 39.25
C TYR A 133 -55.06 5.39 39.53
N GLN A 134 -54.05 5.13 40.35
CA GLN A 134 -52.97 6.09 40.62
C GLN A 134 -52.03 6.25 39.41
N ASN A 135 -51.76 5.18 38.67
CA ASN A 135 -51.03 5.23 37.41
C ASN A 135 -51.84 5.92 36.30
N GLU A 136 -53.14 5.65 36.19
CA GLU A 136 -54.03 6.35 35.28
C GLU A 136 -54.12 7.85 35.60
N TYR A 137 -54.24 8.21 36.89
CA TYR A 137 -54.22 9.60 37.35
C TYR A 137 -52.90 10.30 36.99
N ASN A 138 -51.76 9.64 37.21
CA ASN A 138 -50.45 10.19 36.83
C ASN A 138 -50.35 10.39 35.31
N ALA A 139 -50.78 9.41 34.50
CA ALA A 139 -50.78 9.53 33.04
C ALA A 139 -51.74 10.63 32.52
N VAL A 140 -52.87 10.86 33.19
CA VAL A 140 -53.77 11.99 32.90
C VAL A 140 -53.11 13.31 33.29
N LYS A 141 -52.41 13.38 34.42
CA LYS A 141 -51.71 14.58 34.90
C LYS A 141 -50.52 14.96 34.01
N GLU A 142 -49.77 13.98 33.50
CA GLU A 142 -48.71 14.20 32.51
C GLU A 142 -49.28 14.72 31.17
N ARG A 143 -50.41 14.16 30.72
CA ARG A 143 -51.14 14.70 29.55
C ARG A 143 -51.65 16.12 29.81
N GLU A 144 -52.08 16.45 31.03
CA GLU A 144 -52.45 17.82 31.40
C GLU A 144 -51.24 18.76 31.31
N TYR A 145 -50.11 18.42 31.92
CA TYR A 145 -48.88 19.22 31.81
C TYR A 145 -48.41 19.40 30.36
N HIS A 146 -48.45 18.33 29.54
CA HIS A 146 -48.10 18.43 28.12
C HIS A 146 -49.05 19.34 27.34
N ASN A 147 -50.35 19.27 27.62
CA ASN A 147 -51.36 20.15 27.01
C ASN A 147 -51.22 21.61 27.49
N GLN A 148 -50.95 21.85 28.78
CA GLN A 148 -50.69 23.19 29.32
C GLN A 148 -49.43 23.80 28.70
N TYR A 149 -48.34 23.02 28.59
CA TYR A 149 -47.10 23.45 27.93
C TYR A 149 -47.36 23.84 26.47
N ARG A 150 -48.02 22.96 25.70
CA ARG A 150 -48.38 23.21 24.30
C ARG A 150 -49.31 24.42 24.13
N LEU A 151 -50.23 24.64 25.07
CA LEU A 151 -51.14 25.79 25.06
C LEU A 151 -50.37 27.10 25.36
N ASN A 152 -49.34 27.06 26.19
CA ASN A 152 -48.44 28.21 26.42
C ASN A 152 -47.58 28.49 25.18
N SER A 153 -46.96 27.48 24.55
CA SER A 153 -46.21 27.68 23.29
C SER A 153 -47.09 28.29 22.20
N LEU A 154 -48.33 27.82 22.02
CA LEU A 154 -49.28 28.38 21.07
C LEU A 154 -49.76 29.81 21.42
N ARG A 155 -49.69 30.21 22.70
CA ARG A 155 -49.91 31.61 23.11
C ARG A 155 -48.70 32.48 22.79
N GLU A 156 -47.49 31.99 23.04
CA GLU A 156 -46.24 32.70 22.72
C GLU A 156 -46.11 32.90 21.20
N GLU A 157 -46.37 31.87 20.39
CA GLU A 157 -46.47 31.97 18.93
C GLU A 157 -47.50 33.03 18.49
N LYS A 158 -48.71 33.00 19.06
CA LYS A 158 -49.77 33.99 18.76
C LYS A 158 -49.31 35.41 19.10
N ASP A 159 -48.69 35.62 20.27
CA ASP A 159 -48.26 36.94 20.71
C ASP A 159 -47.02 37.44 19.96
N LEU A 160 -46.19 36.54 19.42
CA LEU A 160 -45.14 36.87 18.45
C LEU A 160 -45.76 37.28 17.10
N MET A 161 -46.69 36.50 16.56
CA MET A 161 -47.39 36.81 15.30
C MET A 161 -48.15 38.14 15.36
N LEU A 162 -48.74 38.51 16.50
CA LEU A 162 -49.34 39.83 16.72
C LEU A 162 -48.29 40.95 16.69
N LYS A 163 -47.14 40.78 17.37
CA LYS A 163 -46.01 41.74 17.35
C LYS A 163 -45.32 41.84 15.99
N GLU A 164 -45.49 40.87 15.10
CA GLU A 164 -45.06 40.97 13.69
C GLU A 164 -46.11 41.68 12.83
N PHE A 165 -47.39 41.47 13.08
CA PHE A 165 -48.48 42.18 12.40
C PHE A 165 -48.41 43.71 12.62
N GLU A 166 -48.04 44.15 13.83
CA GLU A 166 -47.84 45.56 14.17
C GLU A 166 -46.63 46.21 13.49
N LYS A 167 -45.67 45.42 12.96
CA LYS A 167 -44.48 45.93 12.26
C LYS A 167 -44.73 46.21 10.77
N ILE A 168 -45.91 45.89 10.24
CA ILE A 168 -46.21 46.06 8.81
C ILE A 168 -46.46 47.56 8.48
N PRO A 169 -45.67 48.19 7.58
CA PRO A 169 -45.85 49.60 7.25
C PRO A 169 -47.21 49.92 6.61
N LYS A 170 -47.78 51.08 6.95
CA LYS A 170 -49.09 51.53 6.47
C LYS A 170 -49.12 51.69 4.93
N PRO A 171 -50.26 51.39 4.26
CA PRO A 171 -50.30 51.07 2.83
C PRO A 171 -49.76 52.14 1.87
N GLY A 172 -49.78 53.43 2.24
CA GLY A 172 -49.31 54.52 1.37
C GLY A 172 -47.81 54.49 1.03
N GLU A 173 -46.97 53.84 1.84
CA GLU A 173 -45.54 53.66 1.52
C GLU A 173 -45.29 52.44 0.62
N MET A 174 -46.05 51.36 0.84
CA MET A 174 -46.05 50.20 -0.04
C MET A 174 -46.46 50.60 -1.46
N GLU A 175 -47.47 51.45 -1.61
CA GLU A 175 -47.95 51.87 -2.93
C GLU A 175 -46.91 52.68 -3.73
N LYS A 176 -46.11 53.53 -3.06
CA LYS A 176 -44.96 54.23 -3.67
C LYS A 176 -43.87 53.24 -4.13
N LYS A 177 -43.49 52.29 -3.27
CA LYS A 177 -42.52 51.23 -3.64
C LYS A 177 -43.06 50.35 -4.79
N MET A 178 -44.36 50.05 -4.79
CA MET A 178 -45.05 49.35 -5.88
C MET A 178 -45.21 50.15 -7.18
N ARG A 179 -45.01 51.48 -7.19
CA ARG A 179 -44.86 52.24 -8.45
C ARG A 179 -43.44 52.09 -8.99
N ILE A 180 -42.43 52.44 -8.19
CA ILE A 180 -41.01 52.35 -8.58
C ILE A 180 -40.63 50.93 -9.06
N LEU A 181 -41.14 49.89 -8.40
CA LEU A 181 -40.96 48.49 -8.83
C LEU A 181 -41.78 48.12 -10.08
N ARG A 182 -42.94 48.74 -10.34
CA ARG A 182 -43.65 48.56 -11.61
C ARG A 182 -42.89 49.22 -12.75
N ASP A 183 -42.52 50.48 -12.58
CA ASP A 183 -41.86 51.31 -13.58
C ASP A 183 -40.54 50.64 -14.03
N SER A 184 -39.70 50.22 -13.07
CA SER A 184 -38.47 49.46 -13.37
C SER A 184 -38.72 48.07 -13.97
N THR A 185 -39.79 47.36 -13.59
CA THR A 185 -40.16 46.11 -14.31
C THR A 185 -40.69 46.35 -15.72
N GLU A 186 -41.22 47.53 -16.03
CA GLU A 186 -41.61 47.89 -17.40
C GLU A 186 -40.43 48.34 -18.24
N GLU A 187 -39.43 48.99 -17.65
CA GLU A 187 -38.13 49.26 -18.28
C GLU A 187 -37.39 47.96 -18.58
N LEU A 188 -37.22 47.07 -17.59
CA LEU A 188 -36.65 45.73 -17.79
C LEU A 188 -37.46 44.88 -18.80
N ARG A 189 -38.78 45.06 -18.90
CA ARG A 189 -39.57 44.42 -19.97
C ARG A 189 -39.29 45.01 -21.35
N LYS A 190 -39.10 46.32 -21.48
CA LYS A 190 -38.71 46.97 -22.74
C LYS A 190 -37.31 46.51 -23.16
N GLU A 191 -36.36 46.45 -22.23
CA GLU A 191 -35.02 45.90 -22.48
C GLU A 191 -35.06 44.41 -22.85
N ILE A 192 -35.82 43.56 -22.14
CA ILE A 192 -35.99 42.15 -22.49
C ILE A 192 -36.69 41.99 -23.85
N MET A 193 -37.60 42.89 -24.22
CA MET A 193 -38.26 42.87 -25.53
C MET A 193 -37.32 43.33 -26.64
N GLN A 194 -36.50 44.36 -26.42
CA GLN A 194 -35.43 44.78 -27.32
C GLN A 194 -34.37 43.68 -27.47
N LYS A 195 -33.87 43.09 -26.38
CA LYS A 195 -32.90 41.98 -26.41
C LYS A 195 -33.49 40.72 -27.04
N LYS A 196 -34.79 40.45 -26.90
CA LYS A 196 -35.46 39.37 -27.66
C LYS A 196 -35.60 39.68 -29.14
N LEU A 197 -35.85 40.94 -29.51
CA LEU A 197 -35.87 41.37 -30.92
C LEU A 197 -34.46 41.31 -31.51
N GLU A 198 -33.44 41.75 -30.78
CA GLU A 198 -32.03 41.69 -31.16
C GLU A 198 -31.54 40.24 -31.28
N ILE A 199 -31.88 39.36 -30.33
CA ILE A 199 -31.61 37.90 -30.45
C ILE A 199 -32.40 37.27 -31.60
N LYS A 200 -33.63 37.73 -31.89
CA LYS A 200 -34.39 37.25 -33.05
C LYS A 200 -33.71 37.68 -34.35
N ASN A 201 -33.39 38.95 -34.50
CA ASN A 201 -32.67 39.51 -35.64
C ASN A 201 -31.32 38.81 -35.81
N LEU A 202 -30.51 38.68 -34.75
CA LEU A 202 -29.24 37.95 -34.78
C LEU A 202 -29.40 36.46 -35.13
N ARG A 203 -30.54 35.81 -34.83
CA ARG A 203 -30.83 34.44 -35.28
C ARG A 203 -31.31 34.38 -36.73
N GLU A 204 -32.08 35.38 -37.18
CA GLU A 204 -32.49 35.53 -38.57
C GLU A 204 -31.27 35.89 -39.45
N ASP A 205 -30.35 36.72 -38.95
CA ASP A 205 -29.05 37.04 -39.54
C ASP A 205 -28.10 35.84 -39.50
N LEU A 206 -28.01 35.08 -38.40
CA LEU A 206 -27.13 33.91 -38.32
C LEU A 206 -27.66 32.77 -39.21
N THR A 207 -28.98 32.55 -39.27
CA THR A 207 -29.56 31.57 -40.22
C THR A 207 -29.57 32.07 -41.66
N PHE A 208 -29.65 33.38 -41.91
CA PHE A 208 -29.37 33.98 -43.21
C PHE A 208 -27.90 33.79 -43.57
N LYS A 209 -26.96 34.01 -42.65
CA LYS A 209 -25.52 33.81 -42.85
C LYS A 209 -25.11 32.36 -42.95
N GLN A 210 -25.84 31.41 -42.35
CA GLN A 210 -25.66 29.98 -42.59
C GLN A 210 -26.23 29.55 -43.95
N LYS A 211 -27.39 30.08 -44.36
CA LYS A 211 -27.90 29.89 -45.74
C LYS A 211 -27.02 30.56 -46.78
N GLN A 212 -26.42 31.70 -46.43
CA GLN A 212 -25.45 32.42 -47.24
C GLN A 212 -24.15 31.62 -47.29
N LEU A 213 -23.62 31.10 -46.18
CA LEU A 213 -22.44 30.22 -46.18
C LEU A 213 -22.67 28.91 -46.94
N VAL A 214 -23.84 28.28 -46.85
CA VAL A 214 -24.15 27.06 -47.62
C VAL A 214 -24.34 27.38 -49.11
N LYS A 215 -24.80 28.59 -49.44
CA LYS A 215 -24.76 29.10 -50.81
C LYS A 215 -23.33 29.39 -51.25
N GLU A 216 -22.58 30.21 -50.53
CA GLU A 216 -21.18 30.56 -50.76
C GLU A 216 -20.27 29.32 -50.78
N GLN A 217 -20.61 28.22 -50.10
CA GLN A 217 -19.90 26.95 -50.19
C GLN A 217 -20.23 26.19 -51.49
N LYS A 218 -21.50 26.14 -51.90
CA LYS A 218 -21.86 25.57 -53.21
C LYS A 218 -21.39 26.41 -54.37
N GLU A 219 -21.54 27.72 -54.26
CA GLU A 219 -20.99 28.73 -55.16
C GLU A 219 -19.45 28.69 -55.11
N LEU A 220 -18.79 28.28 -54.03
CA LEU A 220 -17.34 28.03 -54.00
C LEU A 220 -16.94 26.67 -54.61
N GLU A 221 -17.74 25.62 -54.47
CA GLU A 221 -17.54 24.35 -55.17
C GLU A 221 -17.71 24.55 -56.69
N GLU A 222 -18.82 25.17 -57.10
CA GLU A 222 -19.10 25.60 -58.47
C GLU A 222 -18.04 26.60 -58.97
N LEU A 223 -17.59 27.58 -58.16
CA LEU A 223 -16.50 28.50 -58.54
C LEU A 223 -15.12 27.86 -58.51
N LEU A 224 -14.88 26.74 -57.82
CA LEU A 224 -13.63 26.00 -57.91
C LEU A 224 -13.58 25.22 -59.23
N GLU A 225 -14.70 24.60 -59.63
CA GLU A 225 -14.86 24.01 -60.97
C GLU A 225 -14.73 25.08 -62.06
N HIS A 226 -15.43 26.22 -61.92
CA HIS A 226 -15.30 27.34 -62.86
C HIS A 226 -13.93 28.05 -62.78
N GLN A 227 -13.19 28.01 -61.66
CA GLN A 227 -11.83 28.57 -61.56
C GLN A 227 -10.78 27.69 -62.25
N VAL A 228 -11.06 26.40 -62.46
CA VAL A 228 -10.27 25.56 -63.37
C VAL A 228 -10.45 26.03 -64.82
N VAL A 229 -11.67 26.45 -65.20
CA VAL A 229 -12.00 26.92 -66.56
C VAL A 229 -11.59 28.40 -66.80
N LEU A 230 -11.90 29.30 -65.87
CA LEU A 230 -11.65 30.74 -65.96
C LEU A 230 -10.19 31.15 -65.71
N LYS A 231 -9.30 30.19 -65.41
CA LYS A 231 -7.84 30.42 -65.48
C LYS A 231 -7.34 30.47 -66.93
N ASP A 232 -8.04 29.81 -67.85
CA ASP A 232 -7.71 29.83 -69.28
C ASP A 232 -8.36 31.03 -69.99
N GLU A 233 -9.54 31.49 -69.54
CA GLU A 233 -10.19 32.70 -70.08
C GLU A 233 -9.67 34.01 -69.48
N VAL A 234 -8.40 34.30 -69.81
CA VAL A 234 -7.87 35.62 -70.23
C VAL A 234 -8.35 36.83 -69.40
N VAL A 235 -7.50 37.47 -68.57
CA VAL A 235 -6.50 38.50 -68.98
C VAL A 235 -7.08 39.75 -69.71
N TYR A 236 -8.37 39.80 -70.05
CA TYR A 236 -8.87 40.71 -71.10
C TYR A 236 -9.30 42.09 -70.59
N HIS A 237 -10.27 42.20 -69.66
CA HIS A 237 -10.81 43.51 -69.28
C HIS A 237 -11.00 43.74 -67.78
N GLN A 238 -10.07 44.52 -67.22
CA GLN A 238 -10.41 45.59 -66.29
C GLN A 238 -11.01 46.79 -67.08
N THR A 239 -11.52 47.80 -66.36
CA THR A 239 -12.19 49.05 -66.84
C THR A 239 -13.70 48.89 -67.17
N VAL A 240 -14.59 49.86 -66.89
CA VAL A 240 -14.42 51.14 -66.16
C VAL A 240 -15.68 51.50 -65.34
N PRO A 241 -15.55 52.17 -64.17
CA PRO A 241 -16.68 52.58 -63.32
C PRO A 241 -17.08 54.07 -63.51
N VAL A 242 -18.22 54.48 -62.95
CA VAL A 242 -18.52 55.91 -62.70
C VAL A 242 -19.10 56.18 -61.29
N GLN A 243 -20.18 55.48 -60.90
CA GLN A 243 -20.92 55.84 -59.67
C GLN A 243 -20.18 55.51 -58.36
N ILE A 244 -19.27 54.53 -58.38
CA ILE A 244 -18.71 53.93 -57.15
C ILE A 244 -17.74 54.88 -56.39
N VAL A 245 -17.22 55.94 -57.03
CA VAL A 245 -16.08 56.74 -56.51
C VAL A 245 -16.32 57.33 -55.10
N LYS A 246 -17.51 57.85 -54.82
CA LYS A 246 -17.81 58.50 -53.52
C LYS A 246 -18.11 57.53 -52.38
N GLU A 247 -18.66 56.36 -52.69
CA GLU A 247 -18.78 55.29 -51.68
C GLU A 247 -17.44 54.58 -51.50
N ILE A 248 -16.64 54.44 -52.55
CA ILE A 248 -15.25 53.98 -52.48
C ILE A 248 -14.44 54.81 -51.50
N GLU A 249 -14.54 56.14 -51.40
CA GLU A 249 -13.70 56.84 -50.40
C GLU A 249 -14.03 56.45 -48.94
N LYS A 250 -15.30 56.24 -48.59
CA LYS A 250 -15.69 55.78 -47.24
C LYS A 250 -15.43 54.29 -47.04
N MET A 251 -15.76 53.49 -48.04
CA MET A 251 -15.51 52.05 -48.05
C MET A 251 -14.03 51.74 -48.14
N ALA A 252 -13.17 52.59 -48.74
CA ALA A 252 -11.72 52.43 -48.82
C ALA A 252 -11.01 52.93 -47.57
N ARG A 253 -11.52 53.93 -46.85
CA ARG A 253 -11.01 54.22 -45.49
C ARG A 253 -11.31 53.05 -44.56
N ARG A 254 -12.57 52.60 -44.51
CA ARG A 254 -12.97 51.40 -43.76
C ARG A 254 -12.29 50.12 -44.24
N LYS A 255 -12.08 49.95 -45.55
CA LYS A 255 -11.39 48.79 -46.13
C LYS A 255 -9.89 48.89 -45.88
N VAL A 256 -9.23 50.05 -45.89
CA VAL A 256 -7.82 50.18 -45.50
C VAL A 256 -7.64 50.03 -43.99
N GLU A 257 -8.62 50.41 -43.16
CA GLU A 257 -8.64 50.11 -41.72
C GLU A 257 -8.87 48.62 -41.47
N MET A 258 -9.86 48.01 -42.14
CA MET A 258 -10.11 46.57 -42.08
C MET A 258 -9.02 45.74 -42.76
N GLU A 259 -8.32 46.22 -43.78
CA GLU A 259 -7.15 45.58 -44.41
C GLU A 259 -5.92 45.78 -43.53
N LYS A 260 -5.77 46.88 -42.80
CA LYS A 260 -4.74 46.98 -41.76
C LYS A 260 -5.01 46.00 -40.63
N ILE A 261 -6.26 45.89 -40.17
CA ILE A 261 -6.67 44.91 -39.16
C ILE A 261 -6.55 43.49 -39.72
N ASN A 262 -6.89 43.22 -40.98
CA ASN A 262 -6.77 41.90 -41.60
C ASN A 262 -5.31 41.56 -41.93
N ILE A 263 -4.46 42.52 -42.26
CA ILE A 263 -3.00 42.33 -42.40
C ILE A 263 -2.38 42.10 -41.02
N ILE A 264 -2.84 42.79 -39.96
CA ILE A 264 -2.41 42.50 -38.57
C ILE A 264 -2.87 41.11 -38.17
N LEU A 265 -4.12 40.72 -38.41
CA LEU A 265 -4.64 39.38 -38.12
C LEU A 265 -4.02 38.30 -39.02
N GLU A 266 -3.68 38.60 -40.28
CA GLU A 266 -2.93 37.70 -41.17
C GLU A 266 -1.47 37.57 -40.73
N LEU A 267 -0.87 38.63 -40.17
CA LEU A 267 0.46 38.58 -39.57
C LEU A 267 0.42 37.81 -38.25
N GLU A 268 -0.55 38.05 -37.37
CA GLU A 268 -0.78 37.27 -36.14
C GLU A 268 -1.08 35.80 -36.46
N VAL A 269 -1.93 35.50 -37.44
CA VAL A 269 -2.20 34.12 -37.90
C VAL A 269 -0.97 33.50 -38.56
N ARG A 270 -0.13 34.28 -39.26
CA ARG A 270 1.13 33.79 -39.87
C ARG A 270 2.22 33.58 -38.83
N GLU A 271 2.34 34.45 -37.84
CA GLU A 271 3.23 34.29 -36.68
C GLU A 271 2.78 33.13 -35.80
N LEU A 272 1.47 32.96 -35.57
CA LEU A 272 0.89 31.81 -34.90
C LEU A 272 1.16 30.53 -35.69
N ASN A 273 0.90 30.50 -37.00
CA ASN A 273 1.16 29.34 -37.87
C ASN A 273 2.67 29.02 -37.94
N ASP A 274 3.54 30.02 -38.02
CA ASP A 274 4.99 29.82 -37.98
C ASP A 274 5.47 29.43 -36.58
N SER A 275 4.78 29.83 -35.50
CA SER A 275 5.03 29.31 -34.15
C SER A 275 4.56 27.87 -34.01
N LEU A 276 3.44 27.51 -34.65
CA LEU A 276 2.86 26.17 -34.69
C LEU A 276 3.83 25.23 -35.44
N LYS A 277 4.30 25.62 -36.63
CA LYS A 277 5.37 24.91 -37.36
C LYS A 277 6.67 24.82 -36.57
N LYS A 278 7.07 25.88 -35.84
CA LYS A 278 8.25 25.82 -34.94
C LYS A 278 8.03 24.86 -33.75
N ILE A 279 6.78 24.60 -33.36
CA ILE A 279 6.42 23.61 -32.33
C ILE A 279 6.33 22.22 -32.96
N GLU A 280 5.72 22.04 -34.12
CA GLU A 280 5.68 20.78 -34.89
C GLU A 280 7.08 20.28 -35.24
N ASN A 281 7.95 21.15 -35.76
CA ASN A 281 9.35 20.80 -36.04
C ASN A 281 10.13 20.42 -34.76
N LYS A 282 9.82 21.05 -33.61
CA LYS A 282 10.38 20.64 -32.32
C LYS A 282 9.82 19.30 -31.84
N ILE A 283 8.54 19.02 -32.09
CA ILE A 283 7.92 17.73 -31.77
C ILE A 283 8.53 16.63 -32.64
N SER A 284 8.74 16.86 -33.95
CA SER A 284 9.44 15.92 -34.84
C SER A 284 10.86 15.66 -34.34
N ALA A 285 11.64 16.71 -34.07
CA ALA A 285 12.99 16.57 -33.53
C ALA A 285 13.02 15.81 -32.19
N VAL A 286 12.09 16.06 -31.27
CA VAL A 286 12.00 15.33 -29.99
C VAL A 286 11.52 13.88 -30.18
N VAL A 287 10.74 13.57 -31.22
CA VAL A 287 10.38 12.20 -31.59
C VAL A 287 11.57 11.46 -32.21
N GLU A 288 12.33 12.12 -33.08
CA GLU A 288 13.56 11.60 -33.68
C GLU A 288 14.64 11.35 -32.59
N GLU A 289 14.89 12.33 -31.71
CA GLU A 289 15.76 12.19 -30.53
C GLU A 289 15.30 11.02 -29.62
N LYS A 290 13.99 10.89 -29.39
CA LYS A 290 13.43 9.76 -28.63
C LYS A 290 13.70 8.43 -29.32
N GLU A 291 13.53 8.33 -30.64
CA GLU A 291 13.81 7.10 -31.38
C GLU A 291 15.30 6.73 -31.33
N ASP A 292 16.20 7.70 -31.49
CA ASP A 292 17.64 7.44 -31.40
C ASP A 292 18.09 7.11 -29.97
N VAL A 293 17.49 7.71 -28.94
CA VAL A 293 17.68 7.28 -27.55
C VAL A 293 17.12 5.87 -27.29
N MET A 294 16.01 5.47 -27.91
CA MET A 294 15.53 4.09 -27.82
C MET A 294 16.50 3.11 -28.49
N LYS A 295 16.99 3.42 -29.69
CA LYS A 295 18.03 2.63 -30.39
C LYS A 295 19.32 2.52 -29.56
N GLU A 296 19.76 3.61 -28.91
CA GLU A 296 20.89 3.59 -27.98
C GLU A 296 20.62 2.70 -26.76
N VAL A 297 19.42 2.75 -26.17
CA VAL A 297 19.06 1.94 -25.00
C VAL A 297 19.02 0.46 -25.35
N GLU A 298 18.54 0.10 -26.54
CA GLU A 298 18.54 -1.28 -27.04
C GLU A 298 19.94 -1.77 -27.41
N GLY A 299 20.77 -0.92 -28.02
CA GLY A 299 22.21 -1.18 -28.21
C GLY A 299 22.95 -1.37 -26.89
N LYS A 300 22.62 -0.60 -25.85
CA LYS A 300 23.20 -0.73 -24.49
C LYS A 300 22.68 -1.97 -23.77
N ARG A 301 21.40 -2.36 -23.96
CA ARG A 301 20.84 -3.62 -23.43
C ARG A 301 21.51 -4.84 -24.03
N THR A 302 21.60 -4.92 -25.36
CA THR A 302 22.25 -6.05 -26.04
C THR A 302 23.74 -6.17 -25.67
N LEU A 303 24.45 -5.05 -25.56
CA LEU A 303 25.82 -5.02 -25.03
C LEU A 303 25.90 -5.52 -23.57
N LEU A 304 24.94 -5.13 -22.72
CA LEU A 304 24.87 -5.57 -21.32
C LEU A 304 24.61 -7.07 -21.22
N GLU A 305 23.67 -7.63 -21.99
CA GLU A 305 23.46 -9.09 -22.04
C GLU A 305 24.71 -9.84 -22.52
N VAL A 306 25.45 -9.30 -23.49
CA VAL A 306 26.73 -9.89 -23.94
C VAL A 306 27.75 -9.85 -22.79
N LYS A 307 27.82 -8.76 -22.02
CA LYS A 307 28.72 -8.66 -20.86
C LYS A 307 28.28 -9.53 -19.68
N GLU A 308 26.99 -9.77 -19.48
CA GLU A 308 26.51 -10.78 -18.53
C GLU A 308 26.84 -12.21 -18.99
N ARG A 309 26.73 -12.51 -20.28
CA ARG A 309 27.15 -13.80 -20.85
C ARG A 309 28.67 -14.03 -20.70
N GLU A 310 29.49 -13.01 -20.98
CA GLU A 310 30.94 -13.03 -20.72
C GLU A 310 31.26 -13.19 -19.23
N TYR A 311 30.59 -12.44 -18.35
CA TYR A 311 30.76 -12.54 -16.90
C TYR A 311 30.42 -13.94 -16.38
N ASN A 312 29.29 -14.51 -16.81
CA ASN A 312 28.88 -15.86 -16.42
C ASN A 312 29.82 -16.95 -16.97
N GLN A 313 30.49 -16.72 -18.11
CA GLN A 313 31.57 -17.58 -18.59
C GLN A 313 32.84 -17.44 -17.73
N LEU A 314 33.22 -16.22 -17.37
CA LEU A 314 34.38 -15.95 -16.49
C LEU A 314 34.18 -16.50 -15.07
N VAL A 315 32.96 -16.42 -14.52
CA VAL A 315 32.60 -17.04 -13.23
C VAL A 315 32.79 -18.55 -13.31
N LYS A 316 32.25 -19.23 -14.32
CA LYS A 316 32.45 -20.68 -14.52
C LYS A 316 33.92 -21.07 -14.70
N LEU A 317 34.71 -20.27 -15.40
CA LEU A 317 36.15 -20.49 -15.53
C LEU A 317 36.88 -20.31 -14.19
N LEU A 318 36.42 -19.39 -13.32
CA LEU A 318 36.97 -19.16 -11.99
C LEU A 318 36.55 -20.26 -10.99
N GLU A 319 35.33 -20.78 -11.10
CA GLU A 319 34.85 -21.96 -10.38
C GLU A 319 35.69 -23.19 -10.74
N LEU A 320 35.84 -23.48 -12.03
CA LEU A 320 36.73 -24.55 -12.52
C LEU A 320 38.20 -24.32 -12.10
N ALA A 321 38.68 -23.07 -12.05
CA ALA A 321 40.02 -22.77 -11.55
C ALA A 321 40.16 -23.08 -10.04
N ARG A 322 39.14 -22.81 -9.23
CA ARG A 322 39.10 -23.18 -7.80
C ARG A 322 39.03 -24.68 -7.59
N GLU A 323 38.26 -25.41 -8.41
CA GLU A 323 38.21 -26.87 -8.35
C GLU A 323 39.58 -27.47 -8.70
N ASN A 324 40.25 -26.95 -9.75
CA ASN A 324 41.60 -27.35 -10.12
C ASN A 324 42.67 -26.96 -9.07
N GLU A 325 42.50 -25.84 -8.35
CA GLU A 325 43.36 -25.48 -7.22
C GLU A 325 43.12 -26.41 -6.02
N ALA A 326 41.86 -26.76 -5.73
CA ALA A 326 41.49 -27.67 -4.65
C ALA A 326 42.00 -29.10 -4.89
N THR A 327 41.92 -29.61 -6.13
CA THR A 327 42.53 -30.91 -6.49
C THR A 327 44.06 -30.82 -6.41
N SER A 328 44.68 -29.77 -6.93
CA SER A 328 46.15 -29.55 -6.82
C SER A 328 46.63 -29.48 -5.36
N LEU A 329 45.84 -28.88 -4.46
CA LEU A 329 46.12 -28.84 -3.03
C LEU A 329 45.95 -30.21 -2.36
N SER A 330 44.98 -31.02 -2.82
CA SER A 330 44.80 -32.40 -2.35
C SER A 330 45.95 -33.31 -2.79
N GLU A 331 46.34 -33.25 -4.07
CA GLU A 331 47.50 -33.95 -4.62
C GLU A 331 48.80 -33.53 -3.90
N LYS A 332 48.98 -32.22 -3.64
CA LYS A 332 50.09 -31.73 -2.83
C LYS A 332 50.04 -32.30 -1.40
N GLY A 333 48.87 -32.38 -0.77
CA GLY A 333 48.71 -32.98 0.56
C GLY A 333 49.12 -34.46 0.58
N ILE A 334 48.75 -35.22 -0.46
CA ILE A 334 49.15 -36.62 -0.67
C ILE A 334 50.68 -36.72 -0.90
N LEU A 335 51.26 -35.82 -1.69
CA LEU A 335 52.72 -35.76 -1.91
C LEU A 335 53.48 -35.38 -0.63
N ASP A 336 53.01 -34.40 0.15
CA ASP A 336 53.61 -34.00 1.42
C ASP A 336 53.48 -35.11 2.50
N LEU A 337 52.47 -35.98 2.40
CA LEU A 337 52.36 -37.21 3.19
C LEU A 337 53.35 -38.27 2.72
N ASN A 338 53.43 -38.54 1.40
CA ASN A 338 54.37 -39.49 0.83
C ASN A 338 55.83 -39.09 1.06
N ILE A 339 56.16 -37.80 1.02
CA ILE A 339 57.49 -37.26 1.36
C ILE A 339 57.77 -37.46 2.85
N ARG A 340 56.80 -37.22 3.74
CA ARG A 340 56.96 -37.50 5.18
C ARG A 340 57.20 -38.98 5.45
N ASN A 341 56.44 -39.88 4.80
CA ASN A 341 56.65 -41.32 4.90
C ASN A 341 58.05 -41.71 4.41
N ASN A 342 58.48 -41.26 3.23
CA ASN A 342 59.83 -41.50 2.71
C ASN A 342 60.95 -40.95 3.62
N VAL A 343 60.71 -39.84 4.34
CA VAL A 343 61.65 -39.30 5.34
C VAL A 343 61.70 -40.17 6.59
N ILE A 344 60.54 -40.67 7.06
CA ILE A 344 60.46 -41.63 8.17
C ILE A 344 61.14 -42.95 7.80
N ASP A 345 60.86 -43.50 6.62
CA ASP A 345 61.50 -44.72 6.12
C ASP A 345 63.01 -44.55 5.97
N LYS A 346 63.47 -43.41 5.43
CA LYS A 346 64.90 -43.07 5.37
C LYS A 346 65.53 -42.99 6.77
N GLN A 347 64.81 -42.46 7.76
CA GLN A 347 65.29 -42.42 9.15
C GLN A 347 65.37 -43.84 9.74
N ASN A 348 64.33 -44.66 9.55
CA ASN A 348 64.30 -46.06 9.95
C ASN A 348 65.49 -46.84 9.35
N TYR A 349 65.71 -46.74 8.04
CA TYR A 349 66.87 -47.35 7.37
C TYR A 349 68.21 -46.79 7.87
N HIS A 350 68.28 -45.50 8.25
CA HIS A 350 69.50 -44.93 8.83
C HIS A 350 69.76 -45.48 10.25
N ASP A 351 68.72 -45.65 11.06
CA ASP A 351 68.83 -46.21 12.41
C ASP A 351 69.11 -47.71 12.40
N GLU A 352 68.50 -48.47 11.48
CA GLU A 352 68.85 -49.87 11.18
C GLU A 352 70.31 -50.00 10.71
N PHE A 353 70.75 -49.17 9.75
CA PHE A 353 72.14 -49.15 9.30
C PHE A 353 73.08 -48.81 10.45
N SER A 354 72.70 -47.85 11.31
CA SER A 354 73.48 -47.49 12.51
C SER A 354 73.47 -48.60 13.57
N HIS A 355 72.42 -49.42 13.64
CA HIS A 355 72.40 -50.65 14.45
C HIS A 355 73.35 -51.71 13.87
N LYS A 356 73.22 -52.02 12.57
CA LYS A 356 74.06 -53.01 11.87
C LYS A 356 75.54 -52.63 11.87
N GLN A 357 75.86 -51.33 11.79
CA GLN A 357 77.24 -50.84 11.95
C GLN A 357 77.74 -51.02 13.39
N ARG A 358 76.91 -50.78 14.42
CA ARG A 358 77.27 -51.04 15.82
C ARG A 358 77.44 -52.53 16.13
N GLU A 359 76.61 -53.40 15.54
CA GLU A 359 76.76 -54.87 15.57
C GLU A 359 78.08 -55.27 14.91
N LYS A 360 78.30 -54.89 13.65
CA LYS A 360 79.56 -55.12 12.93
C LYS A 360 80.81 -54.66 13.69
N GLU A 361 80.75 -53.52 14.38
CA GLU A 361 81.86 -53.08 15.23
C GLU A 361 82.00 -53.89 16.53
N ARG A 362 80.89 -54.34 17.14
CA ARG A 362 80.93 -55.31 18.26
C ARG A 362 81.58 -56.61 17.78
N ASP A 363 81.24 -57.08 16.59
CA ASP A 363 81.78 -58.32 16.02
C ASP A 363 83.24 -58.18 15.59
N ILE A 364 83.66 -57.05 15.03
CA ILE A 364 85.09 -56.75 14.78
C ILE A 364 85.87 -56.66 16.10
N ARG A 365 85.29 -56.12 17.17
CA ARG A 365 85.91 -56.12 18.51
C ARG A 365 85.99 -57.54 19.10
N ASN A 366 85.00 -58.40 18.86
CA ASN A 366 85.00 -59.79 19.29
C ASN A 366 85.99 -60.63 18.47
N LEU A 367 86.05 -60.44 17.14
CA LEU A 367 87.04 -61.05 16.25
C LEU A 367 88.45 -60.71 16.72
N LYS A 368 88.76 -59.42 16.96
CA LYS A 368 90.09 -59.01 17.45
C LYS A 368 90.45 -59.59 18.82
N LYS A 369 89.47 -59.79 19.71
CA LYS A 369 89.69 -60.52 20.97
C LYS A 369 90.04 -62.00 20.70
N MET A 370 89.35 -62.65 19.78
CA MET A 370 89.62 -64.05 19.42
C MET A 370 90.91 -64.23 18.62
N GLU A 371 91.27 -63.29 17.73
CA GLU A 371 92.59 -63.23 17.07
C GLU A 371 93.72 -63.08 18.10
N MET A 372 93.52 -62.23 19.12
CA MET A 372 94.49 -62.06 20.21
C MET A 372 94.56 -63.31 21.10
N LEU A 373 93.44 -63.98 21.38
CA LEU A 373 93.40 -65.23 22.14
C LEU A 373 94.07 -66.40 21.37
N LEU A 374 93.81 -66.47 20.07
CA LEU A 374 94.46 -67.39 19.13
C LEU A 374 95.97 -67.13 19.07
N LYS A 375 96.40 -65.86 19.09
CA LYS A 375 97.81 -65.52 19.13
C LYS A 375 98.47 -65.88 20.46
N VAL A 376 97.84 -65.57 21.60
CA VAL A 376 98.38 -65.96 22.92
C VAL A 376 98.51 -67.49 23.04
N SER A 377 97.56 -68.25 22.48
CA SER A 377 97.62 -69.71 22.45
C SER A 377 98.64 -70.25 21.42
N SER A 378 98.82 -69.62 20.25
CA SER A 378 99.90 -69.98 19.32
C SER A 378 101.28 -69.68 19.90
N ASP A 379 101.45 -68.53 20.55
CA ASP A 379 102.71 -68.14 21.17
C ASP A 379 103.03 -69.11 22.34
N SER A 380 102.04 -69.51 23.13
CA SER A 380 102.15 -70.58 24.14
C SER A 380 102.52 -71.95 23.56
N LEU A 381 101.99 -72.29 22.37
CA LEU A 381 102.37 -73.50 21.64
C LEU A 381 103.83 -73.44 21.15
N THR A 382 104.30 -72.29 20.66
CA THR A 382 105.72 -72.15 20.29
C THR A 382 106.64 -72.22 21.52
N GLN A 383 106.22 -71.70 22.67
CA GLN A 383 106.98 -71.79 23.91
C GLN A 383 107.11 -73.24 24.41
N THR A 384 106.03 -74.02 24.38
CA THR A 384 106.06 -75.45 24.74
C THR A 384 106.89 -76.28 23.75
N GLN A 385 106.82 -75.99 22.45
CA GLN A 385 107.70 -76.59 21.44
C GLN A 385 109.19 -76.23 21.64
N ALA A 386 109.50 -75.02 22.10
CA ALA A 386 110.87 -74.61 22.42
C ALA A 386 111.41 -75.33 23.67
N MET A 387 110.58 -75.49 24.71
CA MET A 387 110.93 -76.27 25.90
C MET A 387 111.19 -77.75 25.57
N TYR A 388 110.38 -78.35 24.70
CA TYR A 388 110.59 -79.71 24.21
C TYR A 388 111.96 -79.88 23.53
N LYS A 389 112.31 -78.97 22.59
CA LYS A 389 113.61 -78.99 21.91
C LYS A 389 114.80 -78.80 22.86
N ARG A 390 114.64 -78.01 23.92
CA ARG A 390 115.69 -77.83 24.94
C ARG A 390 115.95 -79.11 25.73
N LEU A 391 114.89 -79.78 26.20
CA LEU A 391 115.00 -81.07 26.89
C LEU A 391 115.64 -82.15 26.01
N GLN A 392 115.42 -82.07 24.69
CA GLN A 392 116.03 -82.97 23.72
C GLN A 392 117.56 -82.82 23.65
N LEU A 393 118.09 -81.59 23.73
CA LEU A 393 119.53 -81.31 23.71
C LEU A 393 120.22 -81.60 25.06
N GLU A 394 119.51 -81.47 26.18
CA GLU A 394 120.05 -81.77 27.52
C GLU A 394 120.28 -83.29 27.74
N ILE A 395 119.82 -84.16 26.82
CA ILE A 395 120.04 -85.62 26.82
C ILE A 395 121.34 -86.01 26.08
N GLU A 396 121.88 -85.17 25.19
CA GLU A 396 122.95 -85.55 24.24
C GLU A 396 124.40 -85.29 24.74
N ALA A 397 124.59 -84.82 25.98
CA ALA A 397 125.80 -84.08 26.39
C ALA A 397 126.68 -84.68 27.52
N ILE A 398 127.01 -85.99 27.51
CA ILE A 398 127.80 -86.66 28.59
C ILE A 398 128.92 -87.62 28.06
N PRO A 399 130.24 -87.31 28.24
CA PRO A 399 131.39 -88.13 27.76
C PRO A 399 132.37 -88.69 28.86
N LYS A 400 133.53 -89.28 28.46
CA LYS A 400 134.61 -89.96 29.27
C LYS A 400 136.03 -89.90 28.58
N ASP A 401 137.17 -90.04 29.30
CA ASP A 401 138.62 -89.74 28.91
C ASP A 401 139.59 -90.98 28.97
N ASP A 402 140.95 -91.08 28.79
CA ASP A 402 142.23 -90.30 28.48
C ASP A 402 143.32 -91.33 27.90
N SER A 403 144.66 -91.28 27.65
CA SER A 403 145.96 -90.51 27.81
C SER A 403 147.04 -91.09 26.78
N VAL A 404 148.40 -90.94 26.63
CA VAL A 404 149.69 -90.45 27.29
C VAL A 404 150.77 -90.05 26.18
N LEU A 405 152.06 -89.70 26.45
CA LEU A 405 153.08 -89.14 25.46
C LEU A 405 154.58 -89.73 25.32
N PRO A 406 155.76 -89.05 25.54
CA PRO A 406 156.87 -88.93 24.50
C PRO A 406 158.40 -89.14 24.87
N GLU A 407 159.36 -89.11 23.90
CA GLU A 407 160.86 -89.21 24.11
C GLU A 407 161.80 -88.48 23.05
N ARG A 408 163.11 -88.24 23.36
CA ARG A 408 164.37 -88.08 22.51
C ARG A 408 165.34 -86.92 22.91
N ARG A 409 166.54 -87.21 23.46
CA ARG A 409 167.67 -86.24 23.76
C ARG A 409 168.96 -86.97 24.25
N LYS A 410 170.17 -86.86 23.65
CA LYS A 410 171.39 -87.48 24.29
C LYS A 410 172.84 -87.07 23.91
N GLU A 411 173.14 -86.61 22.70
CA GLU A 411 174.30 -87.16 21.95
C GLU A 411 175.77 -86.70 22.24
N LEU A 412 176.20 -85.44 22.01
CA LEU A 412 177.61 -85.12 21.65
C LEU A 412 178.46 -84.38 22.72
N HIS A 413 179.62 -84.94 23.11
CA HIS A 413 180.59 -84.35 24.08
C HIS A 413 181.92 -85.17 24.22
N ARG A 414 182.88 -85.21 23.26
CA ARG A 414 183.99 -86.23 23.34
C ARG A 414 185.46 -85.99 22.93
N GLU A 415 185.90 -85.00 22.14
CA GLU A 415 187.24 -85.08 21.48
C GLU A 415 188.25 -83.98 21.89
N VAL A 416 188.95 -84.14 23.02
CA VAL A 416 189.92 -83.15 23.57
C VAL A 416 191.25 -83.72 24.14
N GLU A 417 191.37 -85.02 24.43
CA GLU A 417 192.33 -85.53 25.44
C GLU A 417 193.81 -85.76 25.04
N VAL A 418 194.20 -85.74 23.75
CA VAL A 418 195.38 -86.52 23.31
C VAL A 418 196.77 -85.91 23.61
N ALA A 419 196.98 -84.60 23.49
CA ALA A 419 198.31 -84.05 23.16
C ALA A 419 199.27 -83.69 24.33
N LYS A 420 198.99 -84.07 25.58
CA LYS A 420 199.97 -83.92 26.69
C LYS A 420 201.01 -85.06 26.65
N ARG A 421 202.32 -84.77 26.44
CA ARG A 421 203.49 -85.49 27.09
C ARG A 421 204.90 -85.15 26.60
N ASN A 422 205.12 -84.78 25.34
CA ASN A 422 206.48 -84.63 24.78
C ASN A 422 207.07 -83.22 25.10
N LEU A 423 208.33 -83.02 25.49
CA LEU A 423 209.41 -83.97 25.83
C LEU A 423 210.34 -83.35 26.92
N VAL A 424 211.07 -84.16 27.68
CA VAL A 424 211.68 -83.79 28.98
C VAL A 424 213.14 -83.27 28.93
N GLN A 425 213.72 -83.00 27.75
CA GLN A 425 215.15 -82.68 27.62
C GLN A 425 215.46 -81.39 26.84
N GLN A 426 215.76 -80.31 27.58
CA GLN A 426 217.06 -79.62 27.52
C GLN A 426 217.15 -78.54 28.62
N LYS A 427 217.66 -78.93 29.80
CA LYS A 427 218.21 -77.95 30.75
C LYS A 427 219.65 -77.64 30.35
N VAL A 428 220.05 -76.39 30.59
CA VAL A 428 221.41 -75.83 30.34
C VAL A 428 221.76 -75.62 28.86
N LEU A 429 221.36 -74.45 28.34
CA LEU A 429 222.25 -73.52 27.64
C LEU A 429 221.70 -72.09 27.78
N SER A 430 221.86 -71.53 28.98
CA SER A 430 221.44 -70.15 29.29
C SER A 430 222.34 -69.11 28.59
N GLU A 431 221.91 -67.84 28.63
CA GLU A 431 222.57 -66.61 28.14
C GLU A 431 222.46 -66.29 26.64
N ALA A 432 222.34 -67.26 25.74
CA ALA A 432 222.20 -66.97 24.30
C ALA A 432 220.83 -66.34 23.93
N GLU A 433 219.75 -66.75 24.60
CA GLU A 433 218.37 -66.42 24.23
C GLU A 433 217.94 -64.99 24.56
N LEU A 434 218.63 -64.32 25.50
CA LEU A 434 218.20 -63.04 26.07
C LEU A 434 218.12 -61.90 25.04
N LYS A 435 218.88 -62.00 23.94
CA LYS A 435 218.88 -61.03 22.82
C LYS A 435 217.83 -61.30 21.75
N LEU A 436 217.05 -62.38 21.86
CA LEU A 436 215.91 -62.65 20.97
C LEU A 436 214.61 -62.01 21.50
N VAL A 437 214.45 -61.99 22.83
CA VAL A 437 213.23 -61.52 23.52
C VAL A 437 212.93 -60.05 23.26
N GLU A 438 213.95 -59.17 23.27
CA GLU A 438 213.76 -57.72 23.02
C GLU A 438 213.06 -57.42 21.68
N LYS A 439 213.21 -58.27 20.66
CA LYS A 439 212.57 -58.05 19.35
C LYS A 439 211.08 -58.37 19.38
N GLN A 440 210.65 -59.36 20.16
CA GLN A 440 209.23 -59.78 20.21
C GLN A 440 208.36 -58.75 20.96
N VAL A 441 208.91 -58.10 22.00
CA VAL A 441 208.22 -57.07 22.77
C VAL A 441 207.81 -55.86 21.90
N ILE A 442 208.60 -55.53 20.87
CA ILE A 442 208.30 -54.42 19.94
C ILE A 442 207.12 -54.76 19.01
N GLU A 443 206.91 -56.04 18.71
CA GLU A 443 205.87 -56.53 17.80
C GLU A 443 204.51 -56.65 18.51
N GLU A 444 204.50 -57.17 19.73
CA GLU A 444 203.30 -57.21 20.60
C GLU A 444 202.69 -55.81 20.84
N ASN A 445 203.56 -54.80 21.05
CA ASN A 445 203.16 -53.40 21.23
C ASN A 445 202.52 -52.73 19.99
N LYS A 446 202.58 -53.36 18.81
CA LYS A 446 201.79 -52.93 17.64
C LYS A 446 200.39 -53.53 17.66
N LEU A 447 200.29 -54.84 17.89
CA LEU A 447 199.03 -55.60 17.87
C LEU A 447 198.01 -55.07 18.90
N LEU A 448 198.49 -54.63 20.07
CA LEU A 448 197.64 -54.00 21.08
C LEU A 448 196.94 -52.72 20.58
N LYS A 449 197.62 -51.88 19.79
CA LYS A 449 197.04 -50.63 19.25
C LYS A 449 196.01 -50.90 18.16
N GLU A 450 196.22 -51.94 17.37
CA GLU A 450 195.23 -52.41 16.39
C GLU A 450 193.97 -52.95 17.09
N GLN A 451 194.13 -53.68 18.21
CA GLN A 451 193.01 -54.16 19.02
C GLN A 451 192.16 -53.02 19.62
N GLU A 452 192.79 -51.93 20.08
CA GLU A 452 192.09 -50.75 20.59
C GLU A 452 191.28 -50.06 19.48
N HIS A 453 191.87 -49.87 18.30
CA HIS A 453 191.18 -49.26 17.15
C HIS A 453 189.92 -50.04 16.73
N PHE A 454 189.96 -51.37 16.70
CA PHE A 454 188.78 -52.18 16.38
C PHE A 454 187.68 -52.11 17.47
N ARG A 455 188.04 -51.89 18.75
CA ARG A 455 187.06 -51.66 19.83
C ARG A 455 186.32 -50.34 19.67
N GLU A 456 187.02 -49.26 19.32
CA GLU A 456 186.39 -47.97 19.02
C GLU A 456 185.44 -48.07 17.83
N LEU A 457 185.86 -48.74 16.75
CA LEU A 457 185.05 -48.94 15.55
C LEU A 457 183.74 -49.68 15.86
N LEU A 458 183.81 -50.75 16.68
CA LEU A 458 182.63 -51.49 17.16
C LEU A 458 181.70 -50.62 18.00
N PHE A 459 182.23 -49.81 18.91
CA PHE A 459 181.43 -48.91 19.74
C PHE A 459 180.66 -47.87 18.89
N HIS A 460 181.30 -47.29 17.88
CA HIS A 460 180.65 -46.40 16.92
C HIS A 460 179.53 -47.10 16.12
N LEU A 461 179.74 -48.36 15.71
CA LEU A 461 178.75 -49.17 14.98
C LEU A 461 177.52 -49.51 15.82
N VAL A 462 177.71 -49.89 17.09
CA VAL A 462 176.62 -50.14 18.05
C VAL A 462 175.83 -48.86 18.32
N ARG A 463 176.50 -47.71 18.50
CA ARG A 463 175.84 -46.42 18.69
C ARG A 463 175.02 -45.99 17.47
N MET A 464 175.53 -46.23 16.26
CA MET A 464 174.79 -45.93 15.02
C MET A 464 173.55 -46.81 14.82
N THR A 465 173.65 -48.10 15.13
CA THR A 465 172.50 -49.02 15.03
C THR A 465 171.40 -48.69 16.03
N GLN A 466 171.73 -48.32 17.27
CA GLN A 466 170.74 -47.86 18.26
C GLN A 466 169.97 -46.61 17.75
N ILE A 467 170.69 -45.58 17.28
CA ILE A 467 170.08 -44.35 16.72
C ILE A 467 169.11 -44.68 15.56
N LYS A 468 169.44 -45.67 14.72
CA LYS A 468 168.56 -46.09 13.61
C LYS A 468 167.34 -46.91 14.06
N ILE A 469 167.43 -47.65 15.17
CA ILE A 469 166.27 -48.28 15.79
C ILE A 469 165.33 -47.19 16.34
N ASP A 470 165.87 -46.21 17.07
CA ASP A 470 165.10 -45.12 17.68
C ASP A 470 164.42 -44.23 16.62
N GLU A 471 165.11 -43.89 15.53
CA GLU A 471 164.52 -43.20 14.37
C GLU A 471 163.33 -43.98 13.78
N LYS A 472 163.48 -45.30 13.62
CA LYS A 472 162.46 -46.17 13.01
C LYS A 472 161.22 -46.27 13.90
N ASP A 473 161.41 -46.43 15.21
CA ASP A 473 160.33 -46.48 16.18
C ASP A 473 159.61 -45.14 16.35
N GLN A 474 160.34 -44.00 16.29
CA GLN A 474 159.72 -42.68 16.28
C GLN A 474 158.88 -42.45 15.01
N LYS A 475 159.42 -42.76 13.83
CA LYS A 475 158.70 -42.68 12.55
C LYS A 475 157.44 -43.58 12.54
N SER A 476 157.52 -44.77 13.13
CA SER A 476 156.38 -45.68 13.32
C SER A 476 155.29 -45.06 14.23
N LYS A 477 155.67 -44.51 15.39
CA LYS A 477 154.74 -43.82 16.31
C LYS A 477 154.05 -42.63 15.64
N ASP A 478 154.77 -41.84 14.85
CA ASP A 478 154.20 -40.65 14.19
C ASP A 478 153.34 -41.01 12.97
N PHE A 479 153.68 -42.07 12.22
CA PHE A 479 152.78 -42.66 11.23
C PHE A 479 151.48 -43.15 11.88
N LEU A 480 151.54 -43.86 13.01
CA LEU A 480 150.36 -44.37 13.70
C LEU A 480 149.46 -43.21 14.19
N LYS A 481 150.04 -42.14 14.75
CA LYS A 481 149.32 -40.90 15.10
C LYS A 481 148.66 -40.25 13.89
N ALA A 482 149.37 -40.18 12.75
CA ALA A 482 148.84 -39.61 11.52
C ALA A 482 147.66 -40.44 10.97
N GLN A 483 147.77 -41.77 10.98
CA GLN A 483 146.71 -42.68 10.54
C GLN A 483 145.50 -42.66 11.48
N GLN A 484 145.70 -42.53 12.80
CA GLN A 484 144.62 -42.30 13.76
C GLN A 484 143.90 -40.97 13.51
N LYS A 485 144.64 -39.87 13.29
CA LYS A 485 144.06 -38.56 12.91
C LYS A 485 143.24 -38.65 11.61
N TYR A 486 143.81 -39.27 10.57
CA TYR A 486 143.10 -39.51 9.30
C TYR A 486 141.80 -40.30 9.50
N ASN A 487 141.86 -41.41 10.24
CA ASN A 487 140.69 -42.24 10.52
C ASN A 487 139.60 -41.50 11.30
N ASN A 488 139.97 -40.56 12.19
CA ASN A 488 139.00 -39.72 12.91
C ASN A 488 138.38 -38.65 11.98
N ILE A 489 139.19 -37.96 11.17
CA ILE A 489 138.69 -37.00 10.16
C ILE A 489 137.72 -37.70 9.18
N VAL A 490 138.02 -38.93 8.74
CA VAL A 490 137.13 -39.72 7.88
C VAL A 490 135.81 -40.10 8.58
N LYS A 491 135.80 -40.32 9.90
CA LYS A 491 134.56 -40.51 10.68
C LYS A 491 133.76 -39.21 10.78
N GLU A 492 134.42 -38.08 11.04
CA GLU A 492 133.78 -36.76 11.11
C GLU A 492 133.16 -36.34 9.78
N ILE A 493 133.86 -36.55 8.66
CA ILE A 493 133.31 -36.32 7.31
C ILE A 493 132.05 -37.17 7.09
N LYS A 494 132.07 -38.46 7.44
CA LYS A 494 130.90 -39.35 7.32
C LYS A 494 129.73 -38.91 8.23
N ALA A 495 130.02 -38.39 9.42
CA ALA A 495 129.00 -37.81 10.31
C ALA A 495 128.39 -36.52 9.72
N LYS A 496 129.22 -35.63 9.15
CA LYS A 496 128.76 -34.41 8.48
C LYS A 496 127.99 -34.69 7.19
N ASP A 497 128.33 -35.72 6.43
CA ASP A 497 127.53 -36.19 5.30
C ASP A 497 126.15 -36.70 5.73
N LEU A 498 126.04 -37.34 6.90
CA LEU A 498 124.76 -37.76 7.47
C LEU A 498 123.93 -36.55 7.92
N GLU A 499 124.53 -35.57 8.63
CA GLU A 499 123.88 -34.29 8.96
C GLU A 499 123.37 -33.58 7.69
N ILE A 500 124.23 -33.39 6.68
CA ILE A 500 123.89 -32.76 5.40
C ILE A 500 122.74 -33.52 4.72
N ARG A 501 122.73 -34.86 4.75
CA ARG A 501 121.65 -35.69 4.21
C ARG A 501 120.34 -35.50 4.96
N ILE A 502 120.38 -35.33 6.30
CA ILE A 502 119.22 -35.00 7.14
C ILE A 502 118.71 -33.59 6.84
N TYR A 503 119.57 -32.58 6.77
CA TYR A 503 119.17 -31.21 6.40
C TYR A 503 118.62 -31.13 4.96
N ARG A 504 119.17 -31.89 4.01
CA ARG A 504 118.61 -32.04 2.64
C ARG A 504 117.28 -32.80 2.60
N LYS A 505 116.95 -33.63 3.61
CA LYS A 505 115.59 -34.17 3.80
C LYS A 505 114.66 -33.11 4.40
N LYS A 506 115.02 -32.48 5.52
CA LYS A 506 114.25 -31.41 6.17
C LYS A 506 113.92 -30.25 5.21
N LYS A 507 114.89 -29.78 4.40
CA LYS A 507 114.67 -28.76 3.37
C LYS A 507 113.57 -29.18 2.39
N ARG A 508 113.65 -30.38 1.80
CA ARG A 508 112.64 -30.89 0.86
C ARG A 508 111.26 -31.04 1.51
N GLU A 509 111.20 -31.46 2.77
CA GLU A 509 109.94 -31.56 3.50
C GLU A 509 109.31 -30.18 3.77
N ILE A 510 110.11 -29.18 4.16
CA ILE A 510 109.65 -27.80 4.34
C ILE A 510 109.13 -27.23 3.01
N TYR A 511 109.82 -27.45 1.89
CA TYR A 511 109.31 -27.03 0.56
C TYR A 511 108.02 -27.78 0.16
N ARG A 512 107.85 -29.05 0.55
CA ARG A 512 106.59 -29.78 0.34
C ARG A 512 105.46 -29.13 1.15
N ARG A 513 105.66 -28.94 2.46
CA ARG A 513 104.68 -28.28 3.34
C ARG A 513 104.33 -26.87 2.85
N LEU A 514 105.32 -26.08 2.42
CA LEU A 514 105.09 -24.73 1.89
C LEU A 514 104.25 -24.75 0.59
N ARG A 515 104.49 -25.71 -0.31
CA ARG A 515 103.69 -25.91 -1.53
C ARG A 515 102.28 -26.42 -1.22
N GLU A 516 102.11 -27.19 -0.15
CA GLU A 516 100.80 -27.64 0.35
C GLU A 516 100.01 -26.47 0.97
N PHE A 517 100.66 -25.61 1.78
CA PHE A 517 100.05 -24.37 2.29
C PHE A 517 99.71 -23.36 1.20
N ALA A 518 100.54 -23.20 0.17
CA ALA A 518 100.24 -22.34 -0.97
C ALA A 518 98.97 -22.79 -1.71
N LYS A 519 98.85 -24.09 -2.01
CA LYS A 519 97.62 -24.67 -2.58
C LYS A 519 96.39 -24.44 -1.69
N LEU A 520 96.53 -24.62 -0.38
CA LEU A 520 95.45 -24.40 0.58
C LEU A 520 94.99 -22.93 0.62
N TYR A 521 95.94 -22.00 0.57
CA TYR A 521 95.66 -20.57 0.46
C TYR A 521 94.92 -20.23 -0.84
N ASP A 522 95.35 -20.79 -1.98
CA ASP A 522 94.67 -20.59 -3.26
C ASP A 522 93.25 -21.17 -3.26
N THR A 523 93.00 -22.33 -2.64
CA THR A 523 91.63 -22.86 -2.48
C THR A 523 90.78 -21.93 -1.62
N ILE A 524 91.26 -21.48 -0.46
CA ILE A 524 90.53 -20.56 0.44
C ILE A 524 90.26 -19.21 -0.25
N ARG A 525 91.22 -18.71 -1.04
CA ARG A 525 91.07 -17.49 -1.84
C ARG A 525 90.01 -17.64 -2.93
N ASN A 526 89.98 -18.80 -3.61
CA ASN A 526 88.97 -19.09 -4.62
C ASN A 526 87.57 -19.28 -4.02
N GLU A 527 87.47 -19.92 -2.86
CA GLU A 527 86.22 -20.02 -2.09
C GLU A 527 85.74 -18.65 -1.62
N ARG A 528 86.61 -17.82 -1.02
CA ARG A 528 86.29 -16.44 -0.67
C ARG A 528 85.76 -15.66 -1.88
N ASN A 529 86.43 -15.75 -3.03
CA ASN A 529 85.99 -15.07 -4.25
C ASN A 529 84.63 -15.60 -4.75
N LYS A 530 84.38 -16.92 -4.63
CA LYS A 530 83.08 -17.54 -4.94
C LYS A 530 81.98 -17.03 -4.01
N PHE A 531 82.24 -16.92 -2.70
CA PHE A 531 81.30 -16.36 -1.74
C PHE A 531 81.05 -14.86 -1.95
N VAL A 532 82.07 -14.05 -2.28
CA VAL A 532 81.88 -12.63 -2.63
C VAL A 532 81.04 -12.48 -3.89
N ASN A 533 81.26 -13.30 -4.92
CA ASN A 533 80.45 -13.29 -6.14
C ASN A 533 79.00 -13.75 -5.91
N LEU A 534 78.78 -14.72 -5.02
CA LEU A 534 77.43 -15.15 -4.59
C LEU A 534 76.74 -14.05 -3.76
N LEU A 535 77.46 -13.41 -2.84
CA LEU A 535 76.96 -12.28 -2.04
C LEU A 535 76.54 -11.11 -2.93
N HIS A 536 77.35 -10.75 -3.92
CA HIS A 536 77.04 -9.67 -4.86
C HIS A 536 75.79 -10.00 -5.71
N LYS A 537 75.69 -11.23 -6.24
CA LYS A 537 74.48 -11.70 -6.96
C LYS A 537 73.23 -11.71 -6.07
N ALA A 538 73.37 -12.10 -4.80
CA ALA A 538 72.27 -12.06 -3.84
C ALA A 538 71.84 -10.61 -3.55
N HIS A 539 72.80 -9.68 -3.38
CA HIS A 539 72.51 -8.26 -3.18
C HIS A 539 71.80 -7.64 -4.40
N GLN A 540 72.24 -7.99 -5.61
CA GLN A 540 71.59 -7.57 -6.86
C GLN A 540 70.14 -8.10 -6.92
N LYS A 541 69.91 -9.38 -6.59
CA LYS A 541 68.56 -9.96 -6.54
C LYS A 541 67.67 -9.34 -5.47
N VAL A 542 68.21 -8.99 -4.30
CA VAL A 542 67.48 -8.25 -3.26
C VAL A 542 67.05 -6.87 -3.76
N ASN A 543 67.90 -6.16 -4.52
CA ASN A 543 67.55 -4.87 -5.09
C ASN A 543 66.49 -5.01 -6.20
N GLU A 544 66.61 -5.97 -7.13
CA GLU A 544 65.57 -6.26 -8.13
C GLU A 544 64.20 -6.57 -7.49
N ILE A 545 64.19 -7.28 -6.35
CA ILE A 545 62.97 -7.63 -5.62
C ILE A 545 62.40 -6.37 -4.92
N LYS A 546 63.24 -5.50 -4.34
CA LYS A 546 62.81 -4.22 -3.78
C LYS A 546 62.20 -3.30 -4.83
N GLU A 547 62.79 -3.22 -6.02
CA GLU A 547 62.26 -2.41 -7.13
C GLU A 547 60.94 -2.96 -7.64
N ARG A 548 60.82 -4.28 -7.86
CA ARG A 548 59.53 -4.92 -8.20
C ARG A 548 58.47 -4.71 -7.11
N HIS A 549 58.82 -4.84 -5.83
CA HIS A 549 57.91 -4.56 -4.73
C HIS A 549 57.43 -3.11 -4.73
N LYS A 550 58.33 -2.15 -5.00
CA LYS A 550 57.96 -0.72 -5.11
C LYS A 550 57.05 -0.46 -6.32
N MET A 551 57.29 -1.12 -7.45
CA MET A 551 56.38 -1.05 -8.62
C MET A 551 54.98 -1.59 -8.26
N SER A 552 54.89 -2.76 -7.63
CA SER A 552 53.59 -3.34 -7.26
C SER A 552 52.87 -2.59 -6.13
N LEU A 553 53.60 -1.85 -5.27
CA LEU A 553 52.98 -0.89 -4.35
C LEU A 553 52.35 0.29 -5.10
N ASN A 554 53.05 0.86 -6.09
CA ASN A 554 52.49 1.91 -6.95
C ASN A 554 51.27 1.41 -7.74
N GLU A 555 51.32 0.19 -8.28
CA GLU A 555 50.18 -0.45 -8.97
C GLU A 555 48.98 -0.64 -8.02
N LEU A 556 49.21 -1.11 -6.79
CA LEU A 556 48.17 -1.21 -5.76
C LEU A 556 47.56 0.14 -5.39
N GLU A 557 48.36 1.21 -5.36
CA GLU A 557 47.89 2.57 -5.06
C GLU A 557 47.07 3.16 -6.24
N ILE A 558 47.51 2.94 -7.49
CA ILE A 558 46.73 3.27 -8.70
C ILE A 558 45.41 2.50 -8.72
N LEU A 559 45.42 1.20 -8.42
CA LEU A 559 44.22 0.36 -8.35
C LEU A 559 43.28 0.81 -7.21
N ARG A 560 43.80 1.20 -6.04
CA ARG A 560 43.01 1.80 -4.96
C ARG A 560 42.34 3.10 -5.40
N ASN A 561 43.09 4.00 -6.05
CA ASN A 561 42.54 5.28 -6.51
C ASN A 561 41.50 5.09 -7.63
N SER A 562 41.69 4.09 -8.50
CA SER A 562 40.71 3.65 -9.49
C SER A 562 39.44 3.09 -8.82
N ALA A 563 39.59 2.20 -7.83
CA ALA A 563 38.47 1.66 -7.06
C ALA A 563 37.68 2.75 -6.34
N ILE A 564 38.34 3.68 -5.64
CA ILE A 564 37.70 4.81 -4.94
C ILE A 564 36.96 5.74 -5.93
N THR A 565 37.47 5.93 -7.15
CA THR A 565 36.78 6.74 -8.17
C THR A 565 35.66 5.98 -8.89
N GLN A 566 35.71 4.65 -8.97
CA GLN A 566 34.55 3.84 -9.38
C GLN A 566 33.47 3.81 -8.30
N ASP A 567 33.85 3.63 -7.03
CA ASP A 567 32.93 3.59 -5.90
C ASP A 567 32.17 4.91 -5.73
N ARG A 568 32.87 6.05 -5.85
CA ARG A 568 32.21 7.39 -5.94
C ARG A 568 31.27 7.52 -7.14
N LYS A 569 31.54 6.88 -8.29
CA LYS A 569 30.62 6.87 -9.44
C LYS A 569 29.41 5.98 -9.17
N LEU A 570 29.61 4.82 -8.55
CA LEU A 570 28.55 3.91 -8.12
C LEU A 570 27.63 4.57 -7.10
N GLN A 571 28.18 5.19 -6.05
CA GLN A 571 27.43 5.92 -5.02
C GLN A 571 26.61 7.06 -5.62
N ASN A 572 27.17 7.84 -6.54
CA ASN A 572 26.42 8.85 -7.30
C ASN A 572 25.32 8.24 -8.19
N SER A 573 25.52 7.05 -8.74
CA SER A 573 24.51 6.32 -9.53
C SER A 573 23.37 5.80 -8.63
N VAL A 574 23.70 5.26 -7.45
CA VAL A 574 22.74 4.80 -6.44
C VAL A 574 21.90 5.97 -5.92
N LEU A 575 22.50 7.12 -5.61
CA LEU A 575 21.77 8.33 -5.20
C LEU A 575 20.84 8.85 -6.31
N LYS A 576 21.28 8.83 -7.57
CA LYS A 576 20.41 9.14 -8.72
C LYS A 576 19.28 8.13 -8.89
N HIS A 577 19.55 6.83 -8.68
CA HIS A 577 18.52 5.81 -8.76
C HIS A 577 17.49 5.98 -7.64
N ALA A 578 17.91 6.21 -6.40
CA ALA A 578 17.01 6.48 -5.27
C ALA A 578 16.13 7.71 -5.50
N ASN A 579 16.68 8.80 -6.05
CA ASN A 579 15.89 9.98 -6.41
C ASN A 579 14.89 9.69 -7.56
N ASN A 580 15.30 8.90 -8.56
CA ASN A 580 14.39 8.45 -9.62
C ASN A 580 13.31 7.50 -9.11
N VAL A 581 13.58 6.72 -8.06
CA VAL A 581 12.61 5.86 -7.37
C VAL A 581 11.56 6.73 -6.67
N THR A 582 11.96 7.70 -5.84
CA THR A 582 11.01 8.57 -5.12
C THR A 582 10.21 9.49 -6.05
N ILE A 583 10.79 9.96 -7.15
CA ILE A 583 10.07 10.70 -8.20
C ILE A 583 9.04 9.78 -8.92
N ARG A 584 9.39 8.52 -9.19
CA ARG A 584 8.45 7.54 -9.77
C ARG A 584 7.33 7.20 -8.79
N GLU A 585 7.63 7.08 -7.50
CA GLU A 585 6.64 6.83 -6.44
C GLU A 585 5.69 8.02 -6.25
N SER A 586 6.17 9.27 -6.31
CA SER A 586 5.30 10.44 -6.27
C SER A 586 4.41 10.52 -7.51
N MET A 587 4.95 10.26 -8.71
CA MET A 587 4.17 10.16 -9.95
C MET A 587 3.14 9.02 -9.91
N GLN A 588 3.47 7.85 -9.37
CA GLN A 588 2.50 6.76 -9.18
C GLN A 588 1.41 7.15 -8.18
N ASN A 589 1.75 7.81 -7.07
CA ASN A 589 0.76 8.32 -6.12
C ASN A 589 -0.17 9.36 -6.75
N ASP A 590 0.34 10.24 -7.62
CA ASP A 590 -0.50 11.22 -8.34
C ASP A 590 -1.36 10.57 -9.42
N VAL A 591 -0.86 9.55 -10.13
CA VAL A 591 -1.68 8.71 -11.01
C VAL A 591 -2.79 8.00 -10.24
N CYS A 592 -2.51 7.43 -9.06
CA CYS A 592 -3.53 6.84 -8.18
C CYS A 592 -4.59 7.86 -7.73
N LYS A 593 -4.19 9.07 -7.32
CA LYS A 593 -5.13 10.17 -6.98
C LYS A 593 -6.02 10.55 -8.17
N ILE A 594 -5.46 10.57 -9.39
CA ILE A 594 -6.22 10.85 -10.62
C ILE A 594 -7.18 9.70 -10.92
N LEU A 595 -6.76 8.44 -10.79
CA LEU A 595 -7.62 7.27 -10.98
C LEU A 595 -8.79 7.23 -9.99
N SER A 596 -8.56 7.50 -8.70
CA SER A 596 -9.64 7.60 -7.71
C SER A 596 -10.65 8.70 -8.05
N LYS A 597 -10.17 9.91 -8.42
CA LYS A 597 -11.04 11.00 -8.88
C LYS A 597 -11.82 10.65 -10.15
N LEU A 598 -11.20 9.93 -11.08
CA LEU A 598 -11.85 9.48 -12.32
C LEU A 598 -12.93 8.43 -12.01
N GLN A 599 -12.68 7.54 -11.06
CA GLN A 599 -13.66 6.56 -10.56
C GLN A 599 -14.83 7.24 -9.85
N GLU A 600 -14.59 8.17 -8.91
CA GLU A 600 -15.64 9.00 -8.31
C GLU A 600 -16.50 9.71 -9.38
N MET A 601 -15.87 10.22 -10.44
CA MET A 601 -16.59 10.92 -11.52
C MET A 601 -17.38 9.97 -12.43
N LYS A 602 -16.97 8.69 -12.56
CA LYS A 602 -17.80 7.64 -13.18
C LYS A 602 -19.02 7.32 -12.31
N GLU A 603 -18.83 7.13 -11.01
CA GLU A 603 -19.93 6.82 -10.08
C GLU A 603 -20.93 8.00 -9.99
N LYS A 604 -20.43 9.24 -10.00
CA LYS A 604 -21.26 10.46 -10.13
C LYS A 604 -21.99 10.52 -11.48
N LYS A 605 -21.40 10.03 -12.58
CA LYS A 605 -22.07 9.90 -13.88
C LYS A 605 -23.13 8.80 -13.89
N GLU A 606 -22.89 7.64 -13.28
CA GLU A 606 -23.83 6.50 -13.25
C GLU A 606 -25.02 6.77 -12.33
N THR A 607 -24.79 7.42 -11.18
CA THR A 607 -25.87 7.93 -10.31
C THR A 607 -26.68 9.03 -10.99
N GLN A 608 -26.05 9.90 -11.81
CA GLN A 608 -26.78 10.85 -12.66
C GLN A 608 -27.56 10.15 -13.78
N LEU A 609 -26.98 9.16 -14.48
CA LEU A 609 -27.66 8.43 -15.55
C LEU A 609 -28.91 7.71 -15.03
N THR A 610 -28.77 6.95 -13.94
CA THR A 610 -29.91 6.28 -13.30
C THR A 610 -30.94 7.25 -12.71
N SER A 611 -30.56 8.49 -12.38
CA SER A 611 -31.51 9.56 -12.05
C SER A 611 -32.25 10.09 -13.29
N MET A 612 -31.57 10.20 -14.45
CA MET A 612 -32.19 10.55 -15.72
C MET A 612 -33.16 9.48 -16.20
N ASP A 613 -32.82 8.19 -16.08
CA ASP A 613 -33.71 7.09 -16.44
C ASP A 613 -34.99 7.09 -15.59
N ARG A 614 -34.86 7.35 -14.27
CA ARG A 614 -36.02 7.54 -13.37
C ARG A 614 -36.89 8.72 -13.80
N LEU A 615 -36.28 9.85 -14.18
CA LEU A 615 -37.01 11.04 -14.66
C LEU A 615 -37.65 10.83 -16.03
N ALA A 616 -37.00 10.10 -16.95
CA ALA A 616 -37.58 9.73 -18.24
C ALA A 616 -38.79 8.80 -18.07
N ASN A 617 -38.70 7.84 -17.15
CA ASN A 617 -39.82 6.97 -16.79
C ASN A 617 -40.99 7.77 -16.17
N THR A 618 -40.74 8.71 -15.25
CA THR A 618 -41.84 9.53 -14.69
C THR A 618 -42.45 10.45 -15.75
N ILE A 619 -41.66 11.07 -16.62
CA ILE A 619 -42.16 11.83 -17.78
C ILE A 619 -43.07 10.95 -18.65
N THR A 620 -42.63 9.74 -19.00
CA THR A 620 -43.41 8.79 -19.83
C THR A 620 -44.75 8.44 -19.16
N THR A 621 -44.77 8.18 -17.85
CA THR A 621 -46.03 7.94 -17.13
C THR A 621 -46.96 9.17 -17.10
N ILE A 622 -46.41 10.38 -16.97
CA ILE A 622 -47.17 11.64 -17.01
C ILE A 622 -47.73 11.90 -18.41
N GLU A 623 -46.98 11.58 -19.47
CA GLU A 623 -47.45 11.67 -20.86
C GLU A 623 -48.57 10.67 -21.15
N GLU A 624 -48.45 9.42 -20.67
CA GLU A 624 -49.54 8.45 -20.71
C GLU A 624 -50.79 8.95 -19.98
N GLU A 625 -50.64 9.49 -18.76
CA GLU A 625 -51.76 10.09 -18.02
C GLU A 625 -52.37 11.28 -18.74
N MET A 626 -51.56 12.13 -19.38
CA MET A 626 -52.03 13.25 -20.19
C MET A 626 -52.84 12.76 -21.40
N VAL A 627 -52.40 11.69 -22.07
CA VAL A 627 -53.13 11.06 -23.20
C VAL A 627 -54.43 10.41 -22.71
N ARG A 628 -54.40 9.71 -21.57
CA ARG A 628 -55.60 9.13 -20.92
C ARG A 628 -56.59 10.24 -20.54
N LEU A 629 -56.12 11.38 -20.04
CA LEU A 629 -56.94 12.55 -19.69
C LEU A 629 -57.53 13.25 -20.92
N ARG A 630 -56.74 13.45 -21.99
CA ARG A 630 -57.22 13.98 -23.29
C ARG A 630 -58.36 13.12 -23.84
N LYS A 631 -58.20 11.78 -23.87
CA LYS A 631 -59.25 10.84 -24.31
C LYS A 631 -60.50 10.87 -23.41
N LYS A 632 -60.36 11.13 -22.10
CA LYS A 632 -61.51 11.35 -21.19
C LYS A 632 -62.25 12.66 -21.50
N TYR A 633 -61.50 13.75 -21.74
CA TYR A 633 -62.07 15.05 -22.08
C TYR A 633 -62.78 15.03 -23.43
N GLU A 634 -62.17 14.43 -24.45
CA GLU A 634 -62.74 14.23 -25.79
C GLU A 634 -64.10 13.52 -25.72
N LYS A 635 -64.18 12.40 -24.98
CA LYS A 635 -65.45 11.68 -24.75
C LYS A 635 -66.49 12.50 -23.99
N ALA A 636 -66.07 13.39 -23.09
CA ALA A 636 -66.99 14.30 -22.40
C ALA A 636 -67.53 15.40 -23.34
N VAL A 637 -66.69 15.90 -24.27
CA VAL A 637 -67.11 16.86 -25.30
C VAL A 637 -68.04 16.19 -26.32
N GLN A 638 -67.75 14.95 -26.74
CA GLN A 638 -68.63 14.15 -27.61
C GLN A 638 -70.02 14.00 -26.98
N ARG A 639 -70.12 13.48 -25.74
CA ARG A 639 -71.38 13.38 -25.00
C ARG A 639 -72.13 14.70 -24.85
N ARG A 640 -71.41 15.79 -24.55
CA ARG A 640 -72.02 17.14 -24.47
C ARG A 640 -72.60 17.56 -25.82
N ASN A 641 -71.91 17.27 -26.92
CA ASN A 641 -72.40 17.60 -28.27
C ASN A 641 -73.60 16.73 -28.65
N GLU A 642 -73.57 15.42 -28.35
CA GLU A 642 -74.70 14.49 -28.52
C GLU A 642 -75.94 14.98 -27.75
N SER A 643 -75.80 15.34 -26.47
CA SER A 643 -76.89 15.93 -25.69
C SER A 643 -77.34 17.31 -26.20
N GLY A 644 -76.44 18.08 -26.81
CA GLY A 644 -76.77 19.36 -27.44
C GLY A 644 -77.59 19.19 -28.71
N VAL A 645 -77.28 18.20 -29.55
CA VAL A 645 -78.08 17.84 -30.73
C VAL A 645 -79.46 17.35 -30.28
N GLN A 646 -79.54 16.47 -29.28
CA GLN A 646 -80.83 16.00 -28.73
C GLN A 646 -81.67 17.13 -28.11
N LEU A 647 -81.04 18.18 -27.58
CA LEU A 647 -81.76 19.37 -27.11
C LEU A 647 -82.32 20.18 -28.27
N ILE A 648 -81.55 20.39 -29.34
CA ILE A 648 -82.01 21.07 -30.56
C ILE A 648 -83.15 20.29 -31.22
N GLU A 649 -83.05 18.97 -31.36
CA GLU A 649 -84.12 18.10 -31.85
C GLU A 649 -85.42 18.28 -31.02
N ARG A 650 -85.31 18.41 -29.69
CA ARG A 650 -86.46 18.65 -28.79
C ARG A 650 -87.00 20.08 -28.88
N GLU A 651 -86.15 21.07 -29.10
CA GLU A 651 -86.56 22.46 -29.35
C GLU A 651 -87.28 22.58 -30.72
N GLU A 652 -86.82 21.86 -31.74
CA GLU A 652 -87.51 21.73 -33.04
C GLU A 652 -88.87 21.01 -32.90
N GLU A 653 -88.93 19.89 -32.17
CA GLU A 653 -90.22 19.23 -31.82
C GLU A 653 -91.19 20.22 -31.14
N VAL A 654 -90.70 21.01 -30.18
CA VAL A 654 -91.50 22.01 -29.45
C VAL A 654 -91.96 23.16 -30.37
N CYS A 655 -91.10 23.67 -31.26
CA CYS A 655 -91.50 24.65 -32.27
C CYS A 655 -92.61 24.11 -33.19
N ILE A 656 -92.49 22.85 -33.65
CA ILE A 656 -93.51 22.17 -34.44
C ILE A 656 -94.83 22.01 -33.65
N PHE A 657 -94.77 21.79 -32.33
CA PHE A 657 -95.98 21.78 -31.49
C PHE A 657 -96.60 23.17 -31.34
N TYR A 658 -95.81 24.24 -31.16
CA TYR A 658 -96.34 25.62 -31.14
C TYR A 658 -96.98 26.01 -32.48
N GLU A 659 -96.40 25.64 -33.62
CA GLU A 659 -97.03 25.88 -34.94
C GLU A 659 -98.35 25.12 -35.07
N LYS A 660 -98.40 23.84 -34.66
CA LYS A 660 -99.64 23.04 -34.65
C LYS A 660 -100.72 23.66 -33.75
N ILE A 661 -100.35 24.15 -32.55
CA ILE A 661 -101.27 24.85 -31.65
C ILE A 661 -101.78 26.13 -32.30
N ASN A 662 -100.89 26.98 -32.83
CA ASN A 662 -101.26 28.21 -33.53
C ASN A 662 -102.20 27.97 -34.74
N ILE A 663 -102.03 26.86 -35.46
CA ILE A 663 -102.93 26.45 -36.54
C ILE A 663 -104.29 25.99 -35.98
N GLN A 664 -104.29 25.19 -34.91
CA GLN A 664 -105.52 24.73 -34.25
C GLN A 664 -106.31 25.87 -33.60
N GLU A 665 -105.65 26.86 -33.00
CA GLU A 665 -106.29 28.06 -32.45
C GLU A 665 -106.92 28.93 -33.54
N LYS A 666 -106.25 29.11 -34.69
CA LYS A 666 -106.84 29.79 -35.85
C LYS A 666 -108.04 29.04 -36.41
N LEU A 667 -107.98 27.71 -36.51
CA LEU A 667 -109.12 26.88 -36.92
C LEU A 667 -110.26 26.96 -35.91
N LYS A 668 -109.96 26.96 -34.60
CA LYS A 668 -110.94 27.14 -33.52
C LYS A 668 -111.62 28.50 -33.61
N LEU A 669 -110.85 29.59 -33.73
CA LEU A 669 -111.37 30.95 -33.85
C LEU A 669 -112.27 31.11 -35.08
N ASN A 670 -111.86 30.57 -36.24
CA ASN A 670 -112.70 30.54 -37.43
C ASN A 670 -114.02 29.79 -37.15
N GLY A 671 -113.94 28.59 -36.56
CA GLY A 671 -115.12 27.82 -36.16
C GLY A 671 -116.03 28.55 -35.15
N GLU A 672 -115.47 29.27 -34.18
CA GLU A 672 -116.22 30.11 -33.24
C GLU A 672 -116.93 31.28 -33.95
N THR A 673 -116.30 31.90 -34.96
CA THR A 673 -116.97 32.94 -35.78
C THR A 673 -118.06 32.36 -36.69
N GLU A 674 -117.86 31.17 -37.26
CA GLU A 674 -118.91 30.48 -38.04
C GLU A 674 -120.10 30.07 -37.16
N ILE A 675 -119.83 29.57 -35.95
CA ILE A 675 -120.85 29.27 -34.93
C ILE A 675 -121.60 30.55 -34.56
N HIS A 676 -120.92 31.66 -34.25
CA HIS A 676 -121.58 32.94 -33.93
C HIS A 676 -122.50 33.41 -35.07
N VAL A 677 -122.05 33.32 -36.33
CA VAL A 677 -122.85 33.65 -37.52
C VAL A 677 -124.06 32.70 -37.67
N LEU A 678 -123.96 31.44 -37.27
CA LEU A 678 -125.10 30.51 -37.21
C LEU A 678 -126.04 30.80 -36.03
N GLU A 679 -125.53 31.17 -34.87
CA GLU A 679 -126.32 31.58 -33.71
C GLU A 679 -127.09 32.87 -33.97
N GLU A 680 -126.51 33.85 -34.66
CA GLU A 680 -127.22 35.05 -35.10
C GLU A 680 -128.33 34.73 -36.11
N LYS A 681 -128.08 33.83 -37.07
CA LYS A 681 -129.12 33.32 -37.98
C LYS A 681 -130.24 32.63 -37.20
N ILE A 682 -129.92 31.82 -36.18
CA ILE A 682 -130.90 31.17 -35.29
C ILE A 682 -131.66 32.21 -34.46
N ARG A 683 -131.00 33.24 -33.93
CA ARG A 683 -131.61 34.36 -33.18
C ARG A 683 -132.57 35.16 -34.06
N PHE A 684 -132.19 35.45 -35.30
CA PHE A 684 -133.03 36.10 -36.30
C PHE A 684 -134.25 35.26 -36.70
N LEU A 685 -134.07 33.93 -36.85
CA LEU A 685 -135.18 33.01 -37.08
C LEU A 685 -136.12 32.92 -35.86
N LYS A 686 -135.59 32.88 -34.63
CA LYS A 686 -136.38 32.94 -33.38
C LYS A 686 -137.17 34.25 -33.29
N LEU A 687 -136.58 35.40 -33.66
CA LEU A 687 -137.29 36.69 -33.74
C LEU A 687 -138.41 36.67 -34.80
N LYS A 688 -138.17 36.10 -35.99
CA LYS A 688 -139.22 35.91 -37.01
C LYS A 688 -140.36 35.01 -36.51
N ILE A 689 -140.04 33.93 -35.79
CA ILE A 689 -141.04 33.05 -35.16
C ILE A 689 -141.84 33.81 -34.09
N ALA A 690 -141.17 34.56 -33.21
CA ALA A 690 -141.83 35.34 -32.16
C ALA A 690 -142.76 36.42 -32.73
N GLU A 691 -142.36 37.15 -33.78
CA GLU A 691 -143.22 38.11 -34.46
C GLU A 691 -144.39 37.43 -35.20
N LYS A 692 -144.20 36.23 -35.77
CA LYS A 692 -145.32 35.45 -36.33
C LYS A 692 -146.27 34.92 -35.26
N GLN A 693 -145.77 34.50 -34.10
CA GLN A 693 -146.59 34.14 -32.94
C GLN A 693 -147.35 35.35 -32.38
N ARG A 694 -146.72 36.53 -32.32
CA ARG A 694 -147.37 37.80 -31.98
C ARG A 694 -148.51 38.09 -32.94
N GLN A 695 -148.27 38.05 -34.26
CA GLN A 695 -149.30 38.24 -35.29
C GLN A 695 -150.48 37.26 -35.08
N ILE A 696 -150.21 35.97 -34.91
CA ILE A 696 -151.23 34.95 -34.60
C ILE A 696 -152.00 35.29 -33.31
N SER A 697 -151.32 35.75 -32.25
CA SER A 697 -151.97 36.11 -30.98
C SER A 697 -152.84 37.37 -31.09
N VAL A 698 -152.46 38.34 -31.94
CA VAL A 698 -153.28 39.52 -32.25
C VAL A 698 -154.53 39.09 -33.02
N THR A 699 -154.38 38.25 -34.06
CA THR A 699 -155.53 37.68 -34.78
C THR A 699 -156.44 36.87 -33.86
N LYS A 700 -155.88 36.06 -32.93
CA LYS A 700 -156.65 35.34 -31.92
C LYS A 700 -157.36 36.25 -30.90
N LYS A 701 -156.82 37.44 -30.59
CA LYS A 701 -157.49 38.46 -29.75
C LYS A 701 -158.57 39.24 -30.51
N LEU A 702 -158.48 39.33 -31.83
CA LEU A 702 -159.54 39.89 -32.69
C LEU A 702 -160.66 38.87 -32.96
N LEU A 703 -160.40 37.57 -32.82
CA LEU A 703 -161.39 36.52 -33.09
C LEU A 703 -162.66 36.62 -32.22
N PRO A 704 -162.61 36.89 -30.90
CA PRO A 704 -163.80 37.13 -30.09
C PRO A 704 -164.53 38.42 -30.47
N VAL A 705 -163.82 39.46 -30.91
CA VAL A 705 -164.45 40.69 -31.40
C VAL A 705 -165.19 40.43 -32.70
N LYS A 706 -164.61 39.63 -33.62
CA LYS A 706 -165.28 39.17 -34.84
C LYS A 706 -166.49 38.29 -34.51
N SER A 707 -166.36 37.35 -33.57
CA SER A 707 -167.46 36.46 -33.15
C SER A 707 -168.55 37.20 -32.38
N ALA A 708 -168.23 38.26 -31.63
CA ALA A 708 -169.20 39.14 -31.01
C ALA A 708 -169.90 39.97 -32.08
N LEU A 709 -169.16 40.56 -33.02
CA LEU A 709 -169.76 41.26 -34.17
C LEU A 709 -170.61 40.35 -35.06
N ASP A 710 -170.27 39.06 -35.21
CA ASP A 710 -171.11 38.06 -35.89
C ASP A 710 -172.40 37.76 -35.09
N ALA A 711 -172.29 37.60 -33.77
CA ALA A 711 -173.42 37.35 -32.88
C ALA A 711 -174.35 38.59 -32.82
N ASP A 712 -173.77 39.78 -32.74
CA ASP A 712 -174.46 41.06 -32.87
C ASP A 712 -175.07 41.21 -34.26
N LEU A 713 -174.42 40.73 -35.34
CA LEU A 713 -175.02 40.67 -36.69
C LEU A 713 -176.19 39.71 -36.75
N ALA A 714 -176.11 38.54 -36.11
CA ALA A 714 -177.19 37.57 -36.04
C ALA A 714 -178.36 38.09 -35.19
N VAL A 715 -178.08 38.74 -34.06
CA VAL A 715 -179.07 39.44 -33.23
C VAL A 715 -179.66 40.63 -33.99
N LEU A 716 -178.86 41.41 -34.71
CA LEU A 716 -179.34 42.47 -35.61
C LEU A 716 -180.12 41.92 -36.79
N GLN A 717 -179.84 40.71 -37.31
CA GLN A 717 -180.63 40.07 -38.36
C GLN A 717 -181.95 39.52 -37.82
N ILE A 718 -181.97 38.96 -36.60
CA ILE A 718 -183.21 38.54 -35.91
C ILE A 718 -184.04 39.77 -35.53
N GLN A 719 -183.42 40.81 -35.00
CA GLN A 719 -184.07 42.09 -34.72
C GLN A 719 -184.47 42.80 -36.02
N PHE A 720 -183.75 42.66 -37.13
CA PHE A 720 -184.15 43.21 -38.44
C PHE A 720 -185.24 42.36 -39.09
N ALA A 721 -185.34 41.06 -38.82
CA ALA A 721 -186.49 40.24 -39.21
C ALA A 721 -187.74 40.67 -38.41
N GLN A 722 -187.64 40.68 -37.07
CA GLN A 722 -188.70 41.16 -36.18
C GLN A 722 -189.08 42.62 -36.48
N CYS A 723 -188.11 43.48 -36.79
CA CYS A 723 -188.34 44.85 -37.22
C CYS A 723 -188.80 44.95 -38.68
N THR A 724 -188.57 44.00 -39.60
CA THR A 724 -189.17 44.05 -40.95
C THR A 724 -190.58 43.49 -40.99
N ASP A 725 -190.93 42.58 -40.08
CA ASP A 725 -192.33 42.23 -39.82
C ASP A 725 -193.05 43.39 -39.12
N ARG A 726 -192.44 43.97 -38.08
CA ARG A 726 -192.96 45.16 -37.38
C ARG A 726 -192.92 46.41 -38.27
N ILE A 727 -192.01 46.52 -39.25
CA ILE A 727 -192.03 47.55 -40.29
C ILE A 727 -193.09 47.22 -41.33
N ARG A 728 -193.41 45.97 -41.69
CA ARG A 728 -194.60 45.68 -42.52
C ARG A 728 -195.92 46.03 -41.82
N ASP A 729 -195.97 45.96 -40.49
CA ASP A 729 -197.12 46.42 -39.70
C ASP A 729 -197.10 47.92 -39.38
N LEU A 730 -195.92 48.54 -39.34
CA LEU A 730 -195.74 49.98 -39.21
C LEU A 730 -195.76 50.71 -40.56
N GLU A 731 -195.53 50.09 -41.71
CA GLU A 731 -195.64 50.66 -43.07
C GLU A 731 -197.11 50.90 -43.42
N LYS A 732 -198.01 50.06 -42.90
CA LYS A 732 -199.45 50.32 -42.82
C LYS A 732 -199.80 51.57 -41.97
N GLN A 733 -198.83 52.10 -41.22
CA GLN A 733 -198.96 53.29 -40.36
C GLN A 733 -198.01 54.45 -40.78
N PHE A 734 -196.96 54.16 -41.57
CA PHE A 734 -195.90 55.09 -42.01
C PHE A 734 -196.23 55.83 -43.32
N ILE A 735 -197.50 55.78 -43.75
CA ILE A 735 -198.04 56.56 -44.87
C ILE A 735 -197.97 58.08 -44.60
N ASN A 736 -197.62 58.52 -43.37
CA ASN A 736 -197.29 59.93 -43.07
C ASN A 736 -195.97 60.09 -42.26
N PRO A 737 -195.22 61.21 -42.40
CA PRO A 737 -193.75 61.21 -42.17
C PRO A 737 -193.19 62.31 -41.23
N GLY A 738 -191.99 62.10 -40.65
CA GLY A 738 -191.24 63.19 -39.98
C GLY A 738 -189.89 62.80 -39.32
N ASP A 739 -188.78 63.28 -39.90
CA ASP A 739 -187.38 63.46 -39.40
C ASP A 739 -186.60 62.30 -38.70
N LYS A 740 -185.27 62.09 -38.80
CA LYS A 740 -184.02 62.79 -39.22
C LYS A 740 -183.12 63.30 -38.07
N ASN A 741 -182.00 62.60 -37.81
CA ASN A 741 -180.65 63.05 -37.33
C ASN A 741 -179.89 61.83 -36.70
N ARG A 742 -178.72 61.28 -37.09
CA ARG A 742 -177.60 61.52 -38.06
C ARG A 742 -176.24 62.17 -37.60
N ILE A 743 -175.61 61.62 -36.54
CA ILE A 743 -174.14 61.24 -36.42
C ILE A 743 -173.00 62.32 -36.25
N ARG A 744 -171.88 62.03 -35.51
CA ARG A 744 -170.56 62.78 -35.47
C ARG A 744 -169.32 62.00 -34.87
N LEU A 745 -168.05 62.54 -34.95
CA LEU A 745 -166.69 61.91 -34.67
C LEU A 745 -165.55 62.87 -34.07
N LEU A 746 -164.32 62.38 -33.70
CA LEU A 746 -163.19 63.05 -32.91
C LEU A 746 -161.66 62.81 -33.37
N ARG A 747 -160.56 63.14 -32.59
CA ARG A 747 -159.16 63.61 -33.05
C ARG A 747 -157.84 63.31 -32.19
N GLY A 748 -156.57 63.48 -32.72
CA GLY A 748 -155.19 63.39 -32.03
C GLY A 748 -153.89 63.92 -32.78
N LYS A 749 -152.61 63.92 -32.22
CA LYS A 749 -151.30 64.47 -32.83
C LYS A 749 -149.89 64.15 -32.15
N ASP A 750 -148.71 64.45 -32.79
CA ASP A 750 -147.25 64.09 -32.43
C ASP A 750 -146.13 65.22 -32.47
N LEU A 751 -144.80 64.88 -32.32
CA LEU A 751 -143.56 65.72 -32.07
C LEU A 751 -142.38 65.66 -33.13
N THR A 752 -141.23 66.35 -32.93
CA THR A 752 -140.27 66.79 -34.00
C THR A 752 -138.73 66.56 -33.85
N GLU A 753 -137.99 66.79 -34.95
CA GLU A 753 -136.64 66.28 -35.31
C GLU A 753 -135.39 66.92 -34.66
N ALA A 754 -135.38 68.23 -34.37
CA ALA A 754 -134.16 68.96 -33.97
C ALA A 754 -133.52 68.52 -32.64
N GLU A 755 -134.26 67.76 -31.82
CA GLU A 755 -133.80 67.23 -30.54
C GLU A 755 -132.92 65.97 -30.69
N MET A 756 -132.90 65.32 -31.86
CA MET A 756 -132.00 64.19 -32.12
C MET A 756 -130.56 64.62 -32.39
N ILE A 757 -130.36 65.69 -33.17
CA ILE A 757 -129.02 66.07 -33.69
C ILE A 757 -128.06 66.43 -32.55
N LYS A 758 -128.51 67.23 -31.57
CA LYS A 758 -127.70 67.63 -30.40
C LYS A 758 -127.15 66.45 -29.57
N LYS A 759 -127.78 65.28 -29.65
CA LYS A 759 -127.34 64.06 -28.94
C LYS A 759 -126.27 63.26 -29.67
N LEU A 760 -125.96 63.62 -30.92
CA LEU A 760 -124.97 62.94 -31.76
C LEU A 760 -123.58 63.57 -31.55
N ASP A 761 -123.48 64.89 -31.72
CA ASP A 761 -122.26 65.69 -31.53
C ASP A 761 -121.59 65.47 -30.15
N GLU A 762 -122.42 65.29 -29.11
CA GLU A 762 -121.99 65.12 -27.71
C GLU A 762 -121.28 63.77 -27.45
N LEU A 763 -121.51 62.77 -28.31
CA LEU A 763 -120.87 61.46 -28.23
C LEU A 763 -119.53 61.41 -28.98
N GLU A 764 -119.45 62.02 -30.16
CA GLU A 764 -118.22 62.07 -30.97
C GLU A 764 -117.07 62.77 -30.20
N LEU A 765 -117.39 63.87 -29.51
CA LEU A 765 -116.43 64.63 -28.69
C LEU A 765 -115.84 63.83 -27.52
N GLN A 766 -116.51 62.76 -27.06
CA GLN A 766 -115.97 61.88 -26.01
C GLN A 766 -115.03 60.80 -26.56
N LEU A 767 -115.22 60.39 -27.82
CA LEU A 767 -114.46 59.31 -28.46
C LEU A 767 -113.03 59.78 -28.76
N ALA A 768 -112.86 60.93 -29.42
CA ALA A 768 -111.54 61.50 -29.73
C ALA A 768 -110.66 61.71 -28.47
N LYS A 769 -111.26 62.13 -27.35
CA LYS A 769 -110.60 62.32 -26.04
C LYS A 769 -110.15 61.02 -25.35
N LYS A 770 -110.50 59.85 -25.90
CA LYS A 770 -110.03 58.54 -25.45
C LYS A 770 -108.86 58.03 -26.29
N GLU A 771 -108.86 58.33 -27.59
CA GLU A 771 -107.81 57.92 -28.54
C GLU A 771 -106.50 58.67 -28.28
N GLU A 772 -106.57 59.99 -28.06
CA GLU A 772 -105.43 60.84 -27.68
C GLU A 772 -104.66 60.25 -26.47
N LYS A 773 -105.39 59.88 -25.41
CA LYS A 773 -104.84 59.32 -24.16
C LYS A 773 -104.32 57.87 -24.27
N LEU A 774 -104.59 57.21 -25.39
CA LEU A 774 -104.07 55.88 -25.67
C LEU A 774 -102.71 56.01 -26.37
N LEU A 775 -102.62 56.90 -27.36
CA LEU A 775 -101.35 57.25 -28.05
C LEU A 775 -100.30 57.82 -27.08
N GLU A 776 -100.69 58.66 -26.11
CA GLU A 776 -99.79 59.12 -25.03
C GLU A 776 -99.15 57.95 -24.26
N LYS A 777 -99.92 56.89 -23.97
CA LYS A 777 -99.44 55.74 -23.20
C LYS A 777 -98.55 54.82 -24.02
N ASP A 778 -98.87 54.60 -25.29
CA ASP A 778 -98.06 53.76 -26.17
C ASP A 778 -96.68 54.40 -26.41
N PHE A 779 -96.63 55.73 -26.56
CA PHE A 779 -95.36 56.47 -26.65
C PHE A 779 -94.51 56.36 -25.37
N ILE A 780 -95.14 56.45 -24.19
CA ILE A 780 -94.45 56.23 -22.90
C ILE A 780 -93.94 54.78 -22.81
N PHE A 781 -94.76 53.80 -23.20
CA PHE A 781 -94.39 52.38 -23.17
C PHE A 781 -93.21 52.06 -24.09
N GLU A 782 -93.19 52.60 -25.32
CA GLU A 782 -92.07 52.40 -26.26
C GLU A 782 -90.76 52.97 -25.68
N GLN A 783 -90.81 54.15 -25.07
CA GLN A 783 -89.63 54.82 -24.52
C GLN A 783 -89.14 54.14 -23.22
N VAL A 784 -90.04 53.66 -22.37
CA VAL A 784 -89.69 52.84 -21.20
C VAL A 784 -89.06 51.51 -21.62
N SER A 785 -89.60 50.85 -22.66
CA SER A 785 -89.05 49.60 -23.21
C SER A 785 -87.63 49.84 -23.75
N ARG A 786 -87.44 50.82 -24.64
CA ARG A 786 -86.13 51.20 -25.18
C ARG A 786 -85.09 51.58 -24.11
N LEU A 787 -85.51 52.18 -23.00
CA LEU A 787 -84.61 52.45 -21.86
C LEU A 787 -84.28 51.18 -21.07
N THR A 788 -85.25 50.29 -20.89
CA THR A 788 -85.09 49.00 -20.21
C THR A 788 -84.18 48.06 -20.99
N ASP A 789 -84.34 47.96 -22.31
CA ASP A 789 -83.49 47.14 -23.19
C ASP A 789 -82.05 47.65 -23.15
N ARG A 790 -81.84 48.97 -23.25
CA ARG A 790 -80.51 49.60 -23.13
C ARG A 790 -79.87 49.38 -21.76
N LEU A 791 -80.67 49.30 -20.69
CA LEU A 791 -80.18 48.96 -19.35
C LEU A 791 -79.85 47.47 -19.23
N CYS A 792 -80.67 46.57 -19.77
CA CYS A 792 -80.40 45.13 -19.78
C CYS A 792 -79.13 44.82 -20.59
N SER A 793 -79.01 45.32 -21.83
CA SER A 793 -77.80 45.12 -22.66
C SER A 793 -76.52 45.64 -21.99
N LYS A 794 -76.57 46.81 -21.34
CA LYS A 794 -75.44 47.32 -20.54
C LYS A 794 -75.15 46.46 -19.31
N THR A 795 -76.19 45.97 -18.64
CA THR A 795 -76.05 45.09 -17.48
C THR A 795 -75.47 43.73 -17.86
N GLU A 796 -75.77 43.22 -19.05
CA GLU A 796 -75.24 41.95 -19.57
C GLU A 796 -73.79 42.05 -20.03
N ALA A 797 -73.42 43.16 -20.69
CA ALA A 797 -72.01 43.49 -20.93
C ALA A 797 -71.24 43.59 -19.59
N CYS A 798 -71.76 44.37 -18.63
CA CYS A 798 -71.17 44.48 -17.30
C CYS A 798 -71.12 43.15 -16.54
N LYS A 799 -72.09 42.23 -16.72
CA LYS A 799 -72.03 40.87 -16.15
C LYS A 799 -70.88 40.06 -16.76
N GLN A 800 -70.65 40.12 -18.07
CA GLN A 800 -69.52 39.45 -18.71
C GLN A 800 -68.17 40.05 -18.28
N ASP A 801 -68.04 41.37 -18.24
CA ASP A 801 -66.82 42.04 -17.77
C ASP A 801 -66.56 41.78 -16.28
N THR A 802 -67.59 41.77 -15.44
CA THR A 802 -67.47 41.43 -14.01
C THR A 802 -67.10 39.95 -13.82
N LEU A 803 -67.64 39.04 -14.65
CA LEU A 803 -67.26 37.63 -14.64
C LEU A 803 -65.81 37.43 -15.10
N LEU A 804 -65.36 38.16 -16.12
CA LEU A 804 -63.97 38.16 -16.59
C LEU A 804 -63.02 38.76 -15.55
N LEU A 805 -63.44 39.82 -14.87
CA LEU A 805 -62.70 40.43 -13.76
C LEU A 805 -62.61 39.49 -12.57
N ALA A 806 -63.71 38.82 -12.18
CA ALA A 806 -63.72 37.83 -11.12
C ALA A 806 -62.86 36.59 -11.45
N LYS A 807 -62.93 36.08 -12.69
CA LYS A 807 -62.04 35.00 -13.17
C LYS A 807 -60.57 35.43 -13.16
N LYS A 808 -60.25 36.65 -13.60
CA LYS A 808 -58.90 37.23 -13.52
C LYS A 808 -58.46 37.39 -12.06
N MET A 809 -59.32 37.91 -11.18
CA MET A 809 -59.05 38.15 -9.76
C MET A 809 -58.82 36.84 -9.00
N ASN A 810 -59.64 35.81 -9.20
CA ASN A 810 -59.40 34.47 -8.68
C ASN A 810 -58.10 33.86 -9.25
N GLY A 811 -57.79 34.12 -10.53
CA GLY A 811 -56.52 33.73 -11.15
C GLY A 811 -55.30 34.52 -10.63
N TYR A 812 -55.46 35.75 -10.15
CA TYR A 812 -54.44 36.49 -9.40
C TYR A 812 -54.33 35.95 -7.98
N GLN A 813 -55.44 35.76 -7.27
CA GLN A 813 -55.46 35.21 -5.90
C GLN A 813 -54.85 33.81 -5.83
N LYS A 814 -55.13 32.93 -6.81
CA LYS A 814 -54.46 31.64 -6.90
C LYS A 814 -52.96 31.81 -7.13
N ARG A 815 -52.52 32.61 -8.11
CA ARG A 815 -51.08 32.85 -8.32
C ARG A 815 -50.40 33.49 -7.11
N ILE A 816 -51.09 34.34 -6.36
CA ILE A 816 -50.60 34.90 -5.10
C ILE A 816 -50.44 33.77 -4.07
N LYS A 817 -51.44 32.88 -3.90
CA LYS A 817 -51.32 31.68 -3.06
C LYS A 817 -50.15 30.78 -3.49
N ASP A 818 -50.11 30.37 -4.75
CA ASP A 818 -49.05 29.55 -5.34
C ASP A 818 -47.64 30.17 -5.13
N VAL A 819 -47.52 31.51 -5.14
CA VAL A 819 -46.28 32.24 -4.87
C VAL A 819 -45.99 32.37 -3.38
N THR A 820 -46.98 32.60 -2.52
CA THR A 820 -46.79 32.60 -1.06
C THR A 820 -46.44 31.21 -0.54
N GLU A 821 -46.98 30.13 -1.11
CA GLU A 821 -46.61 28.76 -0.76
C GLU A 821 -45.16 28.47 -1.14
N LYS A 822 -44.73 28.88 -2.35
CA LYS A 822 -43.31 28.81 -2.75
C LYS A 822 -42.40 29.70 -1.91
N MET A 823 -42.87 30.87 -1.49
CA MET A 823 -42.12 31.77 -0.62
C MET A 823 -42.02 31.21 0.81
N MET A 824 -43.07 30.58 1.34
CA MET A 824 -43.02 29.87 2.62
C MET A 824 -42.11 28.65 2.56
N ALA A 825 -42.11 27.90 1.45
CA ALA A 825 -41.15 26.81 1.22
C ALA A 825 -39.70 27.32 1.18
N LEU A 826 -39.41 28.38 0.41
CA LEU A 826 -38.09 28.99 0.36
C LEU A 826 -37.65 29.64 1.68
N VAL A 827 -38.59 30.19 2.47
CA VAL A 827 -38.32 30.70 3.82
C VAL A 827 -38.07 29.56 4.81
N ALA A 828 -38.75 28.43 4.70
CA ALA A 828 -38.49 27.24 5.50
C ALA A 828 -37.16 26.56 5.14
N GLU A 829 -36.81 26.51 3.85
CA GLU A 829 -35.49 26.09 3.39
C GLU A 829 -34.41 27.04 3.91
N LEU A 830 -34.61 28.37 3.80
CA LEU A 830 -33.68 29.36 4.34
C LEU A 830 -33.54 29.27 5.86
N SER A 831 -34.62 29.09 6.62
CA SER A 831 -34.55 28.95 8.07
C SER A 831 -33.88 27.64 8.49
N MET A 832 -34.11 26.54 7.77
CA MET A 832 -33.38 25.28 7.96
C MET A 832 -31.88 25.45 7.66
N LYS A 833 -31.51 26.14 6.57
CA LYS A 833 -30.11 26.42 6.25
C LYS A 833 -29.47 27.40 7.23
N GLN A 834 -30.21 28.38 7.75
CA GLN A 834 -29.74 29.27 8.80
C GLN A 834 -29.53 28.53 10.13
N ALA A 835 -30.47 27.69 10.55
CA ALA A 835 -30.34 26.84 11.73
C ALA A 835 -29.11 25.92 11.61
N LEU A 836 -28.96 25.20 10.50
CA LEU A 836 -27.81 24.34 10.24
C LEU A 836 -26.48 25.13 10.13
N THR A 837 -26.51 26.39 9.66
CA THR A 837 -25.34 27.27 9.68
C THR A 837 -24.98 27.70 11.11
N ILE A 838 -25.99 27.95 11.98
CA ILE A 838 -25.79 28.27 13.40
C ILE A 838 -25.27 27.05 14.16
N GLU A 839 -25.78 25.85 13.88
CA GLU A 839 -25.29 24.59 14.44
C GLU A 839 -23.83 24.33 14.03
N LEU A 840 -23.49 24.47 12.74
CA LEU A 840 -22.11 24.34 12.27
C LEU A 840 -21.19 25.44 12.84
N GLN A 841 -21.66 26.67 13.01
CA GLN A 841 -20.89 27.72 13.69
C GLN A 841 -20.71 27.44 15.19
N LYS A 842 -21.68 26.77 15.83
CA LYS A 842 -21.56 26.32 17.23
C LYS A 842 -20.58 25.16 17.34
N GLU A 843 -20.64 24.16 16.45
CA GLU A 843 -19.66 23.08 16.42
C GLU A 843 -18.25 23.63 16.15
N VAL A 844 -18.07 24.49 15.14
CA VAL A 844 -16.76 25.12 14.86
C VAL A 844 -16.22 25.83 16.10
N LYS A 845 -17.04 26.62 16.82
CA LYS A 845 -16.63 27.25 18.08
C LYS A 845 -16.29 26.24 19.17
N GLU A 846 -17.09 25.19 19.35
CA GLU A 846 -16.80 24.13 20.33
C GLU A 846 -15.50 23.38 20.00
N LYS A 847 -15.18 23.17 18.71
CA LYS A 847 -13.88 22.61 18.29
C LYS A 847 -12.74 23.61 18.45
N GLU A 848 -12.95 24.90 18.15
CA GLU A 848 -11.95 25.98 18.35
C GLU A 848 -11.64 26.17 19.84
N GLU A 849 -12.65 26.20 20.71
CA GLU A 849 -12.51 26.26 22.16
C GLU A 849 -11.84 24.99 22.71
N PHE A 850 -12.16 23.81 22.19
CA PHE A 850 -11.49 22.55 22.54
C PHE A 850 -10.02 22.51 22.11
N ILE A 851 -9.70 22.99 20.90
CA ILE A 851 -8.32 23.11 20.40
C ILE A 851 -7.55 24.15 21.22
N PHE A 852 -8.16 25.30 21.52
CA PHE A 852 -7.59 26.33 22.39
C PHE A 852 -7.33 25.79 23.81
N TYR A 853 -8.26 25.02 24.37
CA TYR A 853 -8.09 24.33 25.64
C TYR A 853 -6.92 23.33 25.62
N CYS A 854 -6.82 22.50 24.57
CA CYS A 854 -5.71 21.55 24.39
C CYS A 854 -4.36 22.27 24.23
N ASN A 855 -4.30 23.30 23.38
CA ASN A 855 -3.10 24.12 23.18
C ASN A 855 -2.69 24.82 24.48
N SER A 856 -3.63 25.42 25.20
CA SER A 856 -3.34 26.10 26.46
C SER A 856 -3.01 25.15 27.63
N ARG A 857 -3.23 23.83 27.48
CA ARG A 857 -2.65 22.80 28.37
C ARG A 857 -1.23 22.45 27.95
N LEU A 858 -0.99 22.25 26.65
CA LEU A 858 0.34 21.99 26.09
C LEU A 858 1.33 23.13 26.41
N GLU A 859 0.93 24.38 26.23
CA GLU A 859 1.70 25.59 26.59
C GLU A 859 2.04 25.65 28.09
N LYS A 860 1.18 25.07 28.95
CA LYS A 860 1.39 24.99 30.40
C LYS A 860 2.12 23.71 30.83
N GLY A 861 2.59 22.88 29.88
CA GLY A 861 3.24 21.60 30.15
C GLY A 861 2.32 20.55 30.80
N LEU A 862 0.99 20.74 30.74
CA LEU A 862 0.01 19.82 31.30
C LEU A 862 -0.38 18.76 30.26
N PRO A 863 -0.51 17.47 30.65
CA PRO A 863 -0.94 16.42 29.73
C PRO A 863 -2.33 16.73 29.16
N LEU A 864 -2.62 16.19 27.97
CA LEU A 864 -3.92 16.27 27.30
C LEU A 864 -5.00 15.53 28.10
N ASN A 865 -6.26 15.63 27.65
CA ASN A 865 -7.37 14.96 28.34
C ASN A 865 -7.23 13.42 28.24
N LYS A 866 -7.61 12.70 29.30
CA LYS A 866 -7.57 11.23 29.38
C LYS A 866 -8.46 10.55 28.34
N ASP A 867 -9.43 11.25 27.78
CA ASP A 867 -10.25 10.74 26.67
C ASP A 867 -9.44 10.66 25.37
N ILE A 868 -8.63 11.68 25.07
CA ILE A 868 -7.72 11.73 23.93
C ILE A 868 -6.63 10.65 24.09
N GLU A 869 -6.13 10.45 25.32
CA GLU A 869 -5.21 9.35 25.64
C GLU A 869 -5.85 7.97 25.41
N ARG A 870 -7.12 7.77 25.81
CA ARG A 870 -7.86 6.53 25.57
C ARG A 870 -8.17 6.29 24.09
N GLU A 871 -8.46 7.32 23.32
CA GLU A 871 -8.65 7.24 21.86
C GLU A 871 -7.33 6.97 21.14
N TRP A 872 -6.24 7.65 21.50
CA TRP A 872 -4.90 7.39 20.97
C TRP A 872 -4.43 5.96 21.26
N MET A 873 -4.60 5.49 22.50
CA MET A 873 -4.35 4.10 22.88
C MET A 873 -5.32 3.11 22.22
N LYS A 874 -6.46 3.56 21.68
CA LYS A 874 -7.32 2.72 20.82
C LYS A 874 -6.74 2.66 19.41
N VAL A 875 -6.39 3.79 18.79
CA VAL A 875 -5.76 3.85 17.46
C VAL A 875 -4.50 2.98 17.42
N LEU A 876 -3.60 3.11 18.40
CA LEU A 876 -2.39 2.28 18.49
C LEU A 876 -2.67 0.78 18.61
N ARG A 877 -3.78 0.37 19.25
CA ARG A 877 -4.20 -1.04 19.31
C ARG A 877 -4.82 -1.49 17.99
N ASP A 878 -5.64 -0.65 17.35
CA ASP A 878 -6.25 -0.94 16.06
C ASP A 878 -5.17 -1.04 14.95
N GLU A 879 -4.12 -0.21 15.01
CA GLU A 879 -2.91 -0.29 14.18
C GLU A 879 -2.12 -1.58 14.45
N GLN A 880 -1.80 -1.91 15.71
CA GLN A 880 -1.11 -3.16 16.06
C GLN A 880 -1.90 -4.41 15.65
N MET A 881 -3.23 -4.40 15.78
CA MET A 881 -4.11 -5.47 15.30
C MET A 881 -4.05 -5.59 13.77
N TYR A 882 -3.96 -4.46 13.05
CA TYR A 882 -3.82 -4.44 11.60
C TYR A 882 -2.43 -4.93 11.12
N GLU A 883 -1.36 -4.55 11.81
CA GLU A 883 0.00 -5.08 11.57
C GLU A 883 0.08 -6.59 11.84
N MET A 884 -0.50 -7.07 12.94
CA MET A 884 -0.57 -8.51 13.24
C MET A 884 -1.38 -9.27 12.18
N ALA A 885 -2.54 -8.75 11.75
CA ALA A 885 -3.35 -9.36 10.70
C ALA A 885 -2.66 -9.35 9.31
N LEU A 886 -1.80 -8.35 9.04
CA LEU A 886 -0.94 -8.33 7.85
C LEU A 886 0.18 -9.38 7.94
N ALA A 887 0.87 -9.46 9.08
CA ALA A 887 1.93 -10.44 9.32
C ALA A 887 1.40 -11.88 9.30
N GLU A 888 0.20 -12.11 9.82
CA GLU A 888 -0.50 -13.40 9.81
C GLU A 888 -0.89 -13.79 8.38
N LYS A 889 -1.46 -12.88 7.58
CA LYS A 889 -1.69 -13.11 6.14
C LYS A 889 -0.41 -13.38 5.35
N PHE A 890 0.70 -12.72 5.69
CA PHE A 890 1.99 -12.96 5.05
C PHE A 890 2.54 -14.36 5.38
N ARG A 891 2.36 -14.81 6.63
CA ARG A 891 2.68 -16.18 7.07
C ARG A 891 1.80 -17.21 6.38
N GLU A 892 0.49 -16.95 6.29
CA GLU A 892 -0.50 -17.76 5.56
C GLU A 892 -0.18 -17.93 4.07
N LEU A 893 0.44 -16.92 3.43
CA LEU A 893 0.94 -17.01 2.05
C LEU A 893 2.21 -17.86 1.97
N GLN A 894 3.17 -17.61 2.86
CA GLN A 894 4.42 -18.37 2.93
C GLN A 894 4.19 -19.86 3.25
N GLU A 895 3.20 -20.18 4.07
CA GLU A 895 2.77 -21.54 4.37
C GLU A 895 2.09 -22.22 3.16
N ARG A 896 1.30 -21.49 2.36
CA ARG A 896 0.74 -22.02 1.10
C ARG A 896 1.82 -22.31 0.07
N ASP A 897 2.84 -21.47 -0.07
CA ASP A 897 3.98 -21.74 -0.96
C ASP A 897 4.76 -22.99 -0.50
N ASN A 898 4.97 -23.16 0.80
CA ASN A 898 5.59 -24.37 1.37
C ASN A 898 4.74 -25.64 1.23
N GLN A 899 3.43 -25.51 0.99
CA GLN A 899 2.49 -26.61 0.73
C GLN A 899 2.44 -27.03 -0.75
N LEU A 900 3.10 -26.30 -1.66
CA LEU A 900 3.15 -26.65 -3.08
C LEU A 900 4.22 -27.72 -3.35
N LEU A 901 3.81 -28.92 -3.76
CA LEU A 901 4.75 -29.96 -4.20
C LEU A 901 5.35 -29.62 -5.59
N PRO A 902 6.56 -30.11 -5.94
CA PRO A 902 7.18 -29.87 -7.24
C PRO A 902 6.36 -30.29 -8.48
N ASN A 903 5.31 -31.09 -8.29
CA ASN A 903 4.35 -31.48 -9.34
C ASN A 903 3.15 -30.52 -9.47
N GLY A 904 3.15 -29.37 -8.78
CA GLY A 904 2.09 -28.35 -8.85
C GLY A 904 0.82 -28.67 -8.04
N ILE A 905 0.87 -29.65 -7.13
CA ILE A 905 -0.26 -30.07 -6.28
C ILE A 905 -0.03 -29.56 -4.85
N TYR A 906 -1.01 -28.85 -4.30
CA TYR A 906 -1.00 -28.45 -2.90
C TYR A 906 -1.27 -29.65 -1.97
N THR A 907 -0.47 -29.79 -0.92
CA THR A 907 -0.65 -30.83 0.12
C THR A 907 -0.93 -30.21 1.49
N SER A 908 -1.91 -30.76 2.21
CA SER A 908 -2.24 -30.35 3.58
C SER A 908 -1.42 -31.10 4.65
N ALA A 909 -0.40 -31.86 4.25
CA ALA A 909 0.48 -32.59 5.17
C ALA A 909 1.77 -31.79 5.45
N GLU A 910 2.09 -31.57 6.72
CA GLU A 910 3.35 -30.97 7.15
C GLU A 910 4.56 -31.70 6.53
N GLN A 911 5.49 -30.96 5.93
CA GLN A 911 6.77 -31.52 5.50
C GLN A 911 7.60 -31.93 6.72
N ARG A 912 8.05 -33.19 6.77
CA ARG A 912 8.89 -33.69 7.87
C ARG A 912 10.32 -33.11 7.76
N PRO A 913 10.92 -32.61 8.85
CA PRO A 913 12.31 -32.19 8.86
C PRO A 913 13.24 -33.38 8.56
N ASN A 914 13.81 -33.44 7.36
CA ASN A 914 14.66 -34.55 6.92
C ASN A 914 16.14 -34.41 7.35
N ALA A 915 16.53 -33.24 7.86
CA ALA A 915 17.88 -32.95 8.32
C ALA A 915 17.87 -32.04 9.56
N TYR A 916 18.97 -32.03 10.30
CA TYR A 916 19.23 -31.05 11.38
C TYR A 916 20.49 -30.23 11.09
N ILE A 917 20.57 -29.05 11.70
CA ILE A 917 21.73 -28.17 11.69
C ILE A 917 22.39 -28.26 13.08
N PRO A 918 23.67 -28.67 13.19
CA PRO A 918 24.37 -28.64 14.46
C PRO A 918 24.82 -27.22 14.82
N GLU A 919 24.42 -26.74 16.00
CA GLU A 919 24.91 -25.49 16.58
C GLU A 919 26.32 -25.71 17.14
N ALA A 920 27.35 -25.26 16.40
CA ALA A 920 28.75 -25.26 16.82
C ALA A 920 29.50 -24.11 16.13
N ASP A 921 29.96 -23.13 16.91
CA ASP A 921 30.35 -21.77 16.47
C ASP A 921 31.66 -21.64 15.66
N ALA A 922 32.03 -22.64 14.86
CA ALA A 922 33.31 -22.67 14.14
C ALA A 922 33.24 -23.05 12.64
N THR A 923 32.11 -23.56 12.13
CA THR A 923 31.98 -23.97 10.72
C THR A 923 30.59 -23.71 10.16
N LEU A 924 30.51 -23.34 8.88
CA LEU A 924 29.24 -23.06 8.18
C LEU A 924 28.24 -24.23 8.31
N PRO A 925 26.95 -23.94 8.59
CA PRO A 925 25.94 -24.96 8.88
C PRO A 925 25.53 -25.74 7.62
N VAL A 926 26.11 -26.92 7.42
CA VAL A 926 25.66 -27.89 6.40
C VAL A 926 24.63 -28.83 7.02
N PRO A 927 23.37 -28.88 6.51
CA PRO A 927 22.35 -29.77 7.04
C PRO A 927 22.76 -31.25 6.93
N LYS A 928 22.64 -32.00 8.03
CA LYS A 928 22.92 -33.44 8.07
C LYS A 928 21.62 -34.24 8.14
N PRO A 929 21.43 -35.26 7.28
CA PRO A 929 20.22 -36.07 7.31
C PRO A 929 20.13 -36.85 8.62
N TYR A 930 18.91 -37.03 9.13
CA TYR A 930 18.70 -37.97 10.21
C TYR A 930 18.99 -39.40 9.73
N GLY A 931 19.78 -40.16 10.50
CA GLY A 931 20.08 -41.56 10.18
C GLY A 931 18.89 -42.50 10.44
N ALA A 932 19.16 -43.81 10.56
CA ALA A 932 18.16 -44.85 10.82
C ALA A 932 17.35 -44.69 12.14
N LEU A 933 17.67 -43.68 12.96
CA LEU A 933 16.97 -43.30 14.19
C LEU A 933 16.45 -41.85 14.06
N ALA A 934 15.58 -41.61 13.08
CA ALA A 934 14.98 -40.30 12.86
C ALA A 934 13.93 -39.95 13.96
N PRO A 935 13.85 -38.69 14.44
CA PRO A 935 12.88 -38.29 15.45
C PRO A 935 11.43 -38.48 14.98
N PHE A 936 10.68 -39.35 15.66
CA PHE A 936 9.25 -39.54 15.42
C PHE A 936 8.46 -38.47 16.19
N LYS A 937 7.96 -37.44 15.48
CA LYS A 937 6.90 -36.54 16.00
C LYS A 937 5.66 -37.42 16.25
N PRO A 938 5.20 -37.61 17.51
CA PRO A 938 4.02 -38.42 17.77
C PRO A 938 2.80 -37.80 17.10
N SER A 939 1.93 -38.63 16.52
CA SER A 939 0.62 -38.19 16.04
C SER A 939 -0.16 -37.56 17.20
N GLU A 940 -0.71 -36.37 17.01
CA GLU A 940 -1.61 -35.78 18.00
C GLU A 940 -2.83 -36.70 18.19
N PRO A 941 -3.29 -36.91 19.44
CA PRO A 941 -4.44 -37.76 19.68
C PRO A 941 -5.69 -37.13 19.07
N GLY A 942 -6.25 -37.79 18.05
CA GLY A 942 -7.45 -37.33 17.36
C GLY A 942 -8.60 -37.04 18.34
N ALA A 943 -9.45 -36.07 18.00
CA ALA A 943 -10.36 -35.36 18.92
C ALA A 943 -11.28 -36.23 19.81
N ASN A 944 -11.45 -37.51 19.48
CA ASN A 944 -12.22 -38.48 20.25
C ASN A 944 -11.47 -39.06 21.48
N MET A 945 -10.15 -38.91 21.59
CA MET A 945 -9.38 -39.38 22.76
C MET A 945 -9.28 -38.32 23.88
N ARG A 946 -10.44 -37.93 24.41
CA ARG A 946 -10.52 -37.29 25.74
C ARG A 946 -10.47 -38.38 26.82
N HIS A 947 -9.99 -38.03 28.02
CA HIS A 947 -9.88 -38.90 29.21
C HIS A 947 -8.70 -39.89 29.30
N ILE A 948 -7.46 -39.41 29.19
CA ILE A 948 -6.32 -40.01 29.93
C ILE A 948 -5.62 -38.90 30.74
N ARG A 949 -5.68 -38.99 32.07
CA ARG A 949 -4.87 -38.14 32.97
C ARG A 949 -3.46 -38.73 33.05
N LYS A 950 -2.43 -37.92 32.81
CA LYS A 950 -1.03 -38.31 33.06
C LYS A 950 -0.78 -38.40 34.58
N PRO A 951 -0.11 -39.43 35.10
CA PRO A 951 0.25 -39.50 36.51
C PRO A 951 1.31 -38.45 36.85
N VAL A 952 1.17 -37.81 38.01
CA VAL A 952 2.16 -36.84 38.53
C VAL A 952 3.35 -37.61 39.09
N ILE A 953 4.53 -37.42 38.51
CA ILE A 953 5.79 -37.93 39.05
C ILE A 953 6.12 -37.09 40.29
N LYS A 954 6.21 -37.72 41.46
CA LYS A 954 6.74 -37.07 42.66
C LYS A 954 8.25 -36.82 42.47
N PRO A 955 8.80 -35.65 42.84
CA PRO A 955 10.24 -35.49 42.96
C PRO A 955 10.79 -36.49 44.00
N ILE A 956 11.99 -37.00 43.75
CA ILE A 956 12.72 -37.86 44.68
C ILE A 956 13.60 -36.95 45.54
N GLU A 957 13.62 -37.18 46.86
CA GLU A 957 14.50 -36.50 47.79
C GLU A 957 15.92 -37.09 47.71
N ILE A 958 16.88 -36.28 47.25
CA ILE A 958 18.32 -36.31 47.59
C ILE A 958 18.79 -34.86 47.66
#